data_AF-A0A554VD81-F1
#
_entry.id   AF-A0A554VD81-F1
#
_cell.length_a   1.000
_cell.length_b   1.000
_cell.length_c   1.000
_cell.angle_alpha   90.00
_cell.angle_beta   90.00
_cell.angle_gamma   90.00
#
_symmetry.space_group_name_H-M   'P 1'
#
loop_
_entity.id
_entity.type
_entity.pdbx_description
1 polymer ?
#
loop_
_entity_poly.entity_id
_entity_poly.type
_entity_poly.pdbx_seq_one_letter_code
_entity_poly.pdbx_strand_id
1 'polypeptide(L)'
;MKSIYKILILGMVCLLSTKTFAQFEVTSDPSNKQVQGKSGSIAACSCAEGIEGDWTRFQSILAQQAARERDKWLADQQVIQKNEIERRLRKSFPSFPEAQKEYFKETSYREISKNILDGVQREFANASIDNKGKVEQKRIEINTLQYRSQVSDALAAYTFGDLKSGGKPIKDYFSVTGRINEIASELNNSLKPAANDASKIKNGLLKVEQRDLLLDRMVELAIARFNSYNVEDKVKVMTKYLISANANIGDYGLLYTSPPFIYNPEEHNPRQIAIDQARTLGTSDALPDPTETGDQAVRLHAIASISNTAYNYTIGKTDLQQELGRYFNHNRYNAQSVTMMQRVMNPYLSNNNLSAFSSELTSNMVSPTLQSSSNRELALSWRADGLLEGVNHPFDGVGNVMAELYTNEERTFPREGNSIRQMFNANGLNVPSTISDYDLGRVFDFNKTPYGGKPGPNFYYNVEIIFKPTIGGLLWNQNVNTSNIFDHPVHIEGALALARGETFDFEFRKIVYDLTNSLQLDNVQKDWLLNNRERAFKINDYLSANGGSTIALQTMTTLIRLEAENSNLIHSDPNKKILRTVTLYNDGVFDTELSFCGCSQTNFDVRQEYFNGTITEDQLFNTYGAQIEFQIQNPDGSFRTVSQLDFYLETAELREGVVREILAWIPWIGDASEVTYELVDGNFGLAAFNAFLALVPFDKIISTVGGGIKYAFRQADRVVSFTAKEIWGFKPFFRGNLIESALAKTRYKDYLNTIDIPTANGKPNRFWPYFDFIKGNKVISVKTTNALSGFGSIRKNIEDLRLYVKGNAANGGTIINDVDLDVYVPEGYDQSLLDEMKILAESYGINFNIFEFK
;
A
#
# COMPACT_ATOMS: atom_id res chain seq x y z
N MET A 1 30.95 2.24 22.53
CA MET A 1 31.53 0.98 22.02
C MET A 1 32.72 0.46 22.82
N LYS A 2 33.74 1.27 23.16
CA LYS A 2 34.96 0.79 23.85
C LYS A 2 34.73 0.13 25.23
N SER A 3 33.70 0.51 25.99
CA SER A 3 33.42 -0.07 27.31
C SER A 3 32.74 -1.44 27.27
N ILE A 4 31.91 -1.70 26.24
CA ILE A 4 31.21 -2.98 26.06
C ILE A 4 32.21 -4.07 25.67
N TYR A 5 33.16 -3.76 24.77
CA TYR A 5 34.27 -4.66 24.46
C TYR A 5 35.13 -4.96 25.68
N LYS A 6 35.37 -3.98 26.57
CA LYS A 6 36.10 -4.23 27.82
C LYS A 6 35.34 -5.17 28.76
N ILE A 7 34.02 -5.05 28.88
CA ILE A 7 33.19 -5.93 29.70
C ILE A 7 33.10 -7.34 29.08
N LEU A 8 32.97 -7.46 27.77
CA LEU A 8 33.00 -8.74 27.04
C LEU A 8 34.36 -9.44 27.13
N ILE A 9 35.44 -8.68 26.99
CA ILE A 9 36.81 -9.19 27.13
C ILE A 9 37.07 -9.59 28.59
N LEU A 10 36.64 -8.81 29.59
CA LEU A 10 36.73 -9.22 31.00
C LEU A 10 35.88 -10.47 31.28
N GLY A 11 34.66 -10.55 30.75
CA GLY A 11 33.80 -11.73 30.86
C GLY A 11 34.41 -12.98 30.23
N MET A 12 34.98 -12.87 29.03
CA MET A 12 35.70 -13.95 28.35
C MET A 12 36.99 -14.34 29.09
N VAL A 13 37.77 -13.37 29.59
CA VAL A 13 39.00 -13.63 30.36
C VAL A 13 38.70 -14.30 31.70
N CYS A 14 37.63 -13.90 32.40
CA CYS A 14 37.22 -14.53 33.66
C CYS A 14 36.58 -15.91 33.46
N LEU A 15 35.90 -16.17 32.33
CA LEU A 15 35.37 -17.50 32.00
C LEU A 15 36.49 -18.46 31.55
N LEU A 16 37.48 -17.96 30.81
CA LEU A 16 38.66 -18.73 30.38
C LEU A 16 39.68 -18.94 31.52
N SER A 17 39.69 -18.11 32.56
CA SER A 17 40.59 -18.27 33.72
C SER A 17 40.13 -19.30 34.76
N THR A 18 39.03 -20.02 34.53
CA THR A 18 38.57 -21.11 35.42
C THR A 18 39.40 -22.40 35.31
N LYS A 19 40.48 -22.41 34.52
CA LYS A 19 41.48 -23.48 34.49
C LYS A 19 42.90 -22.97 34.79
N THR A 20 43.09 -22.26 35.88
CA THR A 20 44.39 -22.24 36.55
C THR A 20 44.39 -23.32 37.62
N PHE A 21 45.05 -24.45 37.33
CA PHE A 21 45.53 -25.33 38.38
C PHE A 21 46.39 -24.48 39.31
N ALA A 22 46.04 -24.39 40.58
CA ALA A 22 46.95 -23.90 41.60
C ALA A 22 48.15 -24.87 41.64
N GLN A 23 49.23 -24.53 40.94
CA GLN A 23 50.53 -25.12 41.24
C GLN A 23 50.94 -24.54 42.60
N PHE A 24 50.86 -25.36 43.64
CA PHE A 24 51.53 -25.07 44.89
C PHE A 24 53.03 -25.06 44.60
N GLU A 25 53.65 -23.89 44.66
CA GLU A 25 55.10 -23.78 44.75
C GLU A 25 55.49 -24.34 46.12
N VAL A 26 55.97 -25.59 46.12
CA VAL A 26 56.56 -26.20 47.31
C VAL A 26 57.87 -25.47 47.56
N THR A 27 57.85 -24.50 48.46
CA THR A 27 59.08 -23.94 49.02
C THR A 27 59.83 -25.07 49.72
N SER A 28 61.12 -25.23 49.39
CA SER A 28 62.00 -26.18 50.04
C SER A 28 62.07 -25.89 51.54
N ASP A 29 61.72 -26.92 52.31
CA ASP A 29 61.72 -27.06 53.75
C ASP A 29 62.85 -26.28 54.49
N PRO A 30 62.53 -25.38 55.44
CA PRO A 30 63.49 -24.87 56.39
C PRO A 30 63.61 -25.85 57.57
N SER A 31 64.03 -27.09 57.29
CA SER A 31 64.35 -28.07 58.34
C SER A 31 65.72 -27.74 58.94
N ASN A 32 65.76 -26.73 59.82
CA ASN A 32 66.88 -26.57 60.75
C ASN A 32 66.41 -26.09 62.13
N LYS A 33 65.34 -26.71 62.64
CA LYS A 33 65.07 -26.76 64.08
C LYS A 33 64.96 -28.21 64.51
N GLN A 34 65.94 -28.64 65.31
CA GLN A 34 65.92 -29.91 66.01
C GLN A 34 64.68 -29.96 66.92
N VAL A 35 63.68 -30.73 66.51
CA VAL A 35 62.58 -31.14 67.40
C VAL A 35 63.02 -32.44 68.07
N GLN A 36 63.15 -32.40 69.39
CA GLN A 36 63.42 -33.58 70.22
C GLN A 36 62.36 -34.65 69.98
N GLY A 37 62.79 -35.81 69.50
CA GLY A 37 61.93 -36.96 69.27
C GLY A 37 61.34 -37.49 70.58
N LYS A 38 60.02 -37.41 70.72
CA LYS A 38 59.28 -38.40 71.51
C LYS A 38 58.90 -39.54 70.56
N SER A 39 59.44 -40.72 70.88
CA SER A 39 59.15 -41.98 70.21
C SER A 39 57.67 -42.33 70.33
N GLY A 40 56.90 -42.08 69.27
CA GLY A 40 55.56 -42.61 69.08
C GLY A 40 55.49 -43.27 67.70
N SER A 41 55.07 -44.53 67.64
CA SER A 41 54.99 -45.27 66.38
C SER A 41 53.98 -44.62 65.42
N ILE A 42 54.25 -44.71 64.11
CA ILE A 42 53.40 -44.21 63.01
C ILE A 42 51.98 -44.82 63.04
N ALA A 43 51.73 -45.87 63.84
CA ALA A 43 50.42 -46.44 64.07
C ALA A 43 49.49 -45.62 65.01
N ALA A 44 49.94 -44.47 65.55
CA ALA A 44 49.14 -43.59 66.41
C ALA A 44 48.52 -42.38 65.69
N CYS A 45 48.67 -42.24 64.38
CA CYS A 45 47.91 -41.27 63.59
C CYS A 45 46.57 -41.88 63.14
N SER A 46 45.67 -42.17 64.09
CA SER A 46 44.27 -42.47 63.74
C SER A 46 43.53 -41.15 63.52
N CYS A 47 43.45 -40.73 62.25
CA CYS A 47 42.57 -39.66 61.78
C CYS A 47 41.09 -40.11 61.77
N ALA A 48 40.60 -40.77 62.82
CA ALA A 48 39.36 -41.56 62.74
C ALA A 48 38.19 -41.05 63.60
N GLU A 49 38.38 -40.15 64.56
CA GLU A 49 37.26 -39.66 65.40
C GLU A 49 37.35 -38.13 65.58
N GLY A 50 36.56 -37.39 64.80
CA GLY A 50 36.49 -35.92 64.82
C GLY A 50 36.50 -35.25 63.44
N ILE A 51 37.02 -35.94 62.41
CA ILE A 51 37.20 -35.37 61.07
C ILE A 51 35.87 -35.17 60.34
N GLU A 52 34.83 -35.97 60.57
CA GLU A 52 33.57 -35.79 59.86
C GLU A 52 32.85 -34.48 60.26
N GLY A 53 32.92 -34.11 61.54
CA GLY A 53 32.41 -32.84 62.04
C GLY A 53 33.25 -31.63 61.61
N ASP A 54 34.59 -31.76 61.68
CA ASP A 54 35.51 -30.69 61.28
C ASP A 54 35.60 -30.50 59.76
N TRP A 55 35.43 -31.57 58.98
CA TRP A 55 35.33 -31.51 57.51
C TRP A 55 34.01 -30.88 57.07
N THR A 56 32.88 -31.24 57.70
CA THR A 56 31.59 -30.58 57.46
C THR A 56 31.66 -29.10 57.82
N ARG A 57 32.32 -28.75 58.93
CA ARG A 57 32.56 -27.36 59.34
C ARG A 57 33.46 -26.63 58.35
N PHE A 58 34.54 -27.24 57.89
CA PHE A 58 35.44 -26.67 56.87
C PHE A 58 34.73 -26.44 55.54
N GLN A 59 33.96 -27.42 55.06
CA GLN A 59 33.10 -27.27 53.88
C GLN A 59 32.07 -26.15 54.05
N SER A 60 31.47 -26.01 55.24
CA SER A 60 30.54 -24.90 55.52
C SER A 60 31.23 -23.53 55.50
N ILE A 61 32.46 -23.42 56.02
CA ILE A 61 33.25 -22.18 56.01
C ILE A 61 33.67 -21.83 54.57
N LEU A 62 34.13 -22.82 53.79
CA LEU A 62 34.46 -22.63 52.37
C LEU A 62 33.22 -22.20 51.56
N ALA A 63 32.07 -22.84 51.79
CA ALA A 63 30.81 -22.46 51.15
C ALA A 63 30.38 -21.04 51.53
N GLN A 64 30.52 -20.64 52.80
CA GLN A 64 30.23 -19.28 53.26
C GLN A 64 31.19 -18.25 52.65
N GLN A 65 32.49 -18.57 52.54
CA GLN A 65 33.47 -17.68 51.95
C GLN A 65 33.22 -17.52 50.45
N ALA A 66 32.97 -18.62 49.73
CA ALA A 66 32.58 -18.58 48.33
C ALA A 66 31.26 -17.81 48.11
N ALA A 67 30.29 -17.92 49.02
CA ALA A 67 29.07 -17.11 48.96
C ALA A 67 29.34 -15.61 49.13
N ARG A 68 30.15 -15.22 50.13
CA ARG A 68 30.54 -13.81 50.35
C ARG A 68 31.30 -13.22 49.16
N GLU A 69 32.21 -14.00 48.56
CA GLU A 69 32.94 -13.57 47.37
C GLU A 69 32.00 -13.37 46.17
N ARG A 70 31.01 -14.26 45.98
CA ARG A 70 29.98 -14.12 44.95
C ARG A 70 29.07 -12.90 45.19
N ASP A 71 28.66 -12.65 46.43
CA ASP A 71 27.81 -11.51 46.77
C ASP A 71 28.54 -10.18 46.58
N LYS A 72 29.82 -10.12 46.97
CA LYS A 72 30.68 -8.96 46.71
C LYS A 72 30.84 -8.72 45.22
N TRP A 73 31.12 -9.77 44.45
CA TRP A 73 31.23 -9.68 43.00
C TRP A 73 29.93 -9.20 42.35
N LEU A 74 28.77 -9.70 42.78
CA LEU A 74 27.47 -9.23 42.30
C LEU A 74 27.26 -7.75 42.59
N ALA A 75 27.59 -7.29 43.80
CA ALA A 75 27.48 -5.88 44.17
C ALA A 75 28.35 -4.99 43.27
N ASP A 76 29.58 -5.40 42.99
CA ASP A 76 30.49 -4.69 42.08
C ASP A 76 29.91 -4.64 40.64
N GLN A 77 29.35 -5.75 40.14
CA GLN A 77 28.68 -5.77 38.84
C GLN A 77 27.43 -4.86 38.80
N GLN A 78 26.62 -4.85 39.86
CA GLN A 78 25.43 -4.00 39.95
C GLN A 78 25.78 -2.51 39.98
N VAL A 79 26.92 -2.12 40.58
CA VAL A 79 27.41 -0.74 40.50
C VAL A 79 27.74 -0.36 39.05
N ILE A 80 28.42 -1.24 38.31
CA ILE A 80 28.74 -1.00 36.89
C ILE A 80 27.46 -0.89 36.05
N GLN A 81 26.51 -1.80 36.26
CA GLN A 81 25.23 -1.80 35.55
C GLN A 81 24.39 -0.58 35.89
N LYS A 82 24.34 -0.17 37.16
CA LYS A 82 23.68 1.07 37.60
C LYS A 82 24.24 2.28 36.88
N ASN A 83 25.56 2.46 36.88
CA ASN A 83 26.21 3.60 36.22
C ASN A 83 25.91 3.64 34.72
N GLU A 84 25.84 2.46 34.07
CA GLU A 84 25.47 2.37 32.65
C GLU A 84 23.99 2.71 32.40
N ILE A 85 23.09 2.31 33.30
CA ILE A 85 21.67 2.70 33.26
C ILE A 85 21.55 4.22 33.41
N GLU A 86 22.18 4.80 34.44
CA GLU A 86 22.17 6.24 34.72
C GLU A 86 22.66 7.04 33.51
N ARG A 87 23.74 6.57 32.88
CA ARG A 87 24.29 7.18 31.66
C ARG A 87 23.29 7.18 30.50
N ARG A 88 22.51 6.11 30.34
CA ARG A 88 21.54 5.99 29.25
C ARG A 88 20.27 6.79 29.48
N LEU A 89 19.75 6.74 30.69
CA LEU A 89 18.54 7.48 31.09
C LEU A 89 18.83 8.95 31.40
N ARG A 90 20.11 9.34 31.49
CA ARG A 90 20.54 10.69 31.89
C ARG A 90 19.94 11.12 33.23
N LYS A 91 19.84 10.18 34.16
CA LYS A 91 19.22 10.33 35.49
C LYS A 91 20.07 9.58 36.51
N SER A 92 20.28 10.15 37.68
CA SER A 92 20.94 9.47 38.80
C SER A 92 19.92 8.74 39.67
N PHE A 93 20.32 7.61 40.24
CA PHE A 93 19.51 6.82 41.15
C PHE A 93 20.28 6.56 42.46
N PRO A 94 19.59 6.50 43.61
CA PRO A 94 20.19 6.09 44.88
C PRO A 94 20.78 4.67 44.82
N SER A 95 20.07 3.73 44.18
CA SER A 95 20.37 2.31 44.25
C SER A 95 20.27 1.62 42.87
N PHE A 96 20.91 0.45 42.72
CA PHE A 96 20.75 -0.37 41.50
C PHE A 96 19.30 -0.83 41.28
N PRO A 97 18.54 -1.29 42.31
CA PRO A 97 17.13 -1.64 42.14
C PRO A 97 16.25 -0.51 41.59
N GLU A 98 16.48 0.74 42.03
CA GLU A 98 15.74 1.90 41.49
C GLU A 98 16.12 2.19 40.04
N ALA A 99 17.42 2.15 39.73
CA ALA A 99 17.89 2.29 38.34
C ALA A 99 17.30 1.20 37.44
N GLN A 100 17.31 -0.06 37.90
CA GLN A 100 16.77 -1.21 37.19
C GLN A 100 15.26 -1.05 36.93
N LYS A 101 14.49 -0.64 37.93
CA LYS A 101 13.05 -0.39 37.80
C LYS A 101 12.77 0.65 36.73
N GLU A 102 13.43 1.80 36.79
CA GLU A 102 13.23 2.86 35.80
C GLU A 102 13.67 2.43 34.40
N TYR A 103 14.79 1.71 34.31
CA TYR A 103 15.29 1.20 33.04
C TYR A 103 14.29 0.27 32.34
N PHE A 104 13.70 -0.67 33.07
CA PHE A 104 12.69 -1.57 32.52
C PHE A 104 11.42 -0.82 32.10
N LYS A 105 11.00 0.20 32.86
CA LYS A 105 9.89 1.07 32.46
C LYS A 105 10.18 1.69 31.10
N GLU A 106 11.27 2.45 30.99
CA GLU A 106 11.52 3.30 29.83
C GLU A 106 11.92 2.53 28.57
N THR A 107 12.65 1.41 28.71
CA THR A 107 13.27 0.75 27.56
C THR A 107 12.64 -0.56 27.16
N SER A 108 11.90 -1.21 28.07
CA SER A 108 11.45 -2.59 27.85
C SER A 108 9.93 -2.74 27.84
N TYR A 109 9.21 -2.06 28.72
CA TYR A 109 7.78 -2.36 28.94
C TYR A 109 6.81 -1.21 28.62
N ARG A 110 7.25 0.05 28.51
CA ARG A 110 6.35 1.18 28.22
C ARG A 110 5.58 0.99 26.91
N GLU A 111 6.27 0.69 25.82
CA GLU A 111 5.64 0.47 24.51
C GLU A 111 4.77 -0.80 24.50
N ILE A 112 5.24 -1.89 25.11
CA ILE A 112 4.48 -3.15 25.20
C ILE A 112 3.17 -2.93 25.98
N SER A 113 3.25 -2.30 27.16
CA SER A 113 2.09 -1.96 27.99
C SER A 113 1.11 -1.07 27.21
N LYS A 114 1.61 -0.07 26.48
CA LYS A 114 0.78 0.80 25.65
C LYS A 114 0.07 0.03 24.54
N ASN A 115 0.79 -0.80 23.78
CA ASN A 115 0.20 -1.59 22.70
C ASN A 115 -0.88 -2.56 23.22
N ILE A 116 -0.68 -3.15 24.39
CA ILE A 116 -1.69 -3.98 25.05
C ILE A 116 -2.91 -3.15 25.44
N LEU A 117 -2.71 -2.01 26.10
CA LEU A 117 -3.80 -1.12 26.52
C LEU A 117 -4.60 -0.61 25.33
N ASP A 118 -3.95 -0.16 24.26
CA ASP A 118 -4.59 0.32 23.03
C ASP A 118 -5.48 -0.77 22.39
N GLY A 119 -4.99 -2.02 22.37
CA GLY A 119 -5.75 -3.17 21.87
C GLY A 119 -7.00 -3.46 22.71
N VAL A 120 -6.85 -3.51 24.03
CA VAL A 120 -7.95 -3.80 24.96
C VAL A 120 -8.95 -2.64 25.03
N GLN A 121 -8.47 -1.39 24.99
CA GLN A 121 -9.33 -0.21 24.94
C GLN A 121 -10.24 -0.22 23.71
N ARG A 122 -9.69 -0.54 22.54
CA ARG A 122 -10.48 -0.65 21.29
C ARG A 122 -11.53 -1.75 21.37
N GLU A 123 -11.15 -2.91 21.90
CA GLU A 123 -12.06 -4.04 22.10
C GLU A 123 -13.25 -3.66 23.00
N PHE A 124 -12.98 -3.10 24.18
CA PHE A 124 -14.02 -2.75 25.14
C PHE A 124 -14.81 -1.48 24.77
N ALA A 125 -14.22 -0.59 23.97
CA ALA A 125 -14.97 0.51 23.35
C ALA A 125 -16.04 -0.03 22.39
N ASN A 126 -15.66 -0.98 21.53
CA ASN A 126 -16.60 -1.62 20.60
C ASN A 126 -17.64 -2.48 21.33
N ALA A 127 -17.22 -3.28 22.31
CA ALA A 127 -18.14 -4.10 23.10
C ALA A 127 -19.14 -3.25 23.91
N SER A 128 -18.72 -2.09 24.43
CA SER A 128 -19.60 -1.15 25.12
C SER A 128 -20.67 -0.60 24.18
N ILE A 129 -20.31 -0.18 22.96
CA ILE A 129 -21.27 0.31 21.96
C ILE A 129 -22.23 -0.81 21.55
N ASP A 130 -21.70 -1.99 21.20
CA ASP A 130 -22.48 -3.13 20.73
C ASP A 130 -23.51 -3.60 21.77
N ASN A 131 -23.08 -3.76 23.03
CA ASN A 131 -23.96 -4.20 24.12
C ASN A 131 -25.00 -3.14 24.50
N LYS A 132 -24.65 -1.85 24.47
CA LYS A 132 -25.63 -0.77 24.68
C LYS A 132 -26.68 -0.75 23.58
N GLY A 133 -26.27 -0.89 22.32
CA GLY A 133 -27.18 -1.00 21.18
C GLY A 133 -28.17 -2.15 21.34
N LYS A 134 -27.72 -3.32 21.82
CA LYS A 134 -28.60 -4.46 22.15
C LYS A 134 -29.61 -4.14 23.25
N VAL A 135 -29.18 -3.47 24.32
CA VAL A 135 -30.09 -3.03 25.40
C VAL A 135 -31.17 -2.09 24.84
N GLU A 136 -30.76 -1.11 24.04
CA GLU A 136 -31.65 -0.12 23.44
C GLU A 136 -32.68 -0.78 22.50
N GLN A 137 -32.23 -1.67 21.61
CA GLN A 137 -33.10 -2.43 20.71
C GLN A 137 -34.14 -3.27 21.44
N LYS A 138 -33.75 -3.95 22.53
CA LYS A 138 -34.70 -4.72 23.35
C LYS A 138 -35.72 -3.83 24.06
N ARG A 139 -35.31 -2.64 24.49
CA ARG A 139 -36.22 -1.66 25.08
C ARG A 139 -37.18 -1.10 24.00
N ILE A 140 -36.72 -0.88 22.77
CA ILE A 140 -37.56 -0.52 21.62
C ILE A 140 -38.53 -1.65 21.25
N GLU A 141 -38.09 -2.91 21.31
CA GLU A 141 -38.94 -4.09 21.12
C GLU A 141 -40.07 -4.11 22.16
N ILE A 142 -39.76 -3.83 23.44
CA ILE A 142 -40.78 -3.67 24.49
C ILE A 142 -41.76 -2.54 24.17
N ASN A 143 -41.28 -1.35 23.80
CA ASN A 143 -42.15 -0.20 23.50
C ASN A 143 -43.05 -0.47 22.28
N THR A 144 -42.54 -1.20 21.28
CA THR A 144 -43.31 -1.66 20.11
C THR A 144 -44.41 -2.64 20.51
N LEU A 145 -44.10 -3.60 21.40
CA LEU A 145 -45.07 -4.55 21.93
C LEU A 145 -46.13 -3.85 22.82
N GLN A 146 -45.71 -2.87 23.63
CA GLN A 146 -46.64 -2.04 24.39
C GLN A 146 -47.59 -1.28 23.45
N TYR A 147 -47.07 -0.71 22.36
CA TYR A 147 -47.93 -0.08 21.36
C TYR A 147 -48.86 -1.09 20.66
N ARG A 148 -48.40 -2.31 20.37
CA ARG A 148 -49.24 -3.40 19.85
C ARG A 148 -50.45 -3.69 20.74
N SER A 149 -50.32 -3.59 22.07
CA SER A 149 -51.45 -3.77 23.00
C SER A 149 -52.53 -2.69 22.90
N GLN A 150 -52.20 -1.54 22.30
CA GLN A 150 -53.10 -0.39 22.11
C GLN A 150 -53.73 -0.37 20.71
N VAL A 151 -53.21 -1.16 19.77
CA VAL A 151 -53.69 -1.23 18.38
C VAL A 151 -54.67 -2.39 18.23
N SER A 152 -55.85 -2.11 17.66
CA SER A 152 -56.86 -3.14 17.37
C SER A 152 -56.33 -4.20 16.39
N ASP A 153 -56.80 -5.44 16.51
CA ASP A 153 -56.38 -6.54 15.63
C ASP A 153 -56.63 -6.25 14.14
N ALA A 154 -57.70 -5.51 13.82
CA ALA A 154 -58.02 -5.09 12.46
C ALA A 154 -56.94 -4.17 11.84
N LEU A 155 -56.27 -3.38 12.67
CA LEU A 155 -55.21 -2.45 12.24
C LEU A 155 -53.80 -3.03 12.39
N ALA A 156 -53.64 -4.11 13.17
CA ALA A 156 -52.34 -4.67 13.49
C ALA A 156 -51.55 -5.11 12.24
N ALA A 157 -52.22 -5.65 11.22
CA ALA A 157 -51.59 -6.04 9.97
C ALA A 157 -51.02 -4.83 9.19
N TYR A 158 -51.69 -3.67 9.25
CA TYR A 158 -51.25 -2.44 8.60
C TYR A 158 -50.11 -1.77 9.38
N THR A 159 -50.22 -1.74 10.72
CA THR A 159 -49.25 -1.05 11.59
C THR A 159 -47.94 -1.81 11.75
N PHE A 160 -47.97 -3.15 11.84
CA PHE A 160 -46.78 -3.95 12.16
C PHE A 160 -46.29 -4.84 11.02
N GLY A 161 -47.10 -5.04 9.97
CA GLY A 161 -46.69 -5.83 8.81
C GLY A 161 -46.24 -7.25 9.17
N ASP A 162 -45.01 -7.60 8.77
CA ASP A 162 -44.35 -8.85 9.10
C ASP A 162 -43.22 -8.66 10.12
N LEU A 163 -43.13 -7.51 10.81
CA LEU A 163 -42.17 -7.32 11.89
C LEU A 163 -42.35 -8.39 12.95
N LYS A 164 -41.25 -8.93 13.44
CA LYS A 164 -41.25 -10.05 14.37
C LYS A 164 -40.72 -9.62 15.74
N SER A 165 -41.22 -10.31 16.76
CA SER A 165 -40.66 -10.36 18.10
C SER A 165 -40.64 -11.83 18.53
N GLY A 166 -39.47 -12.33 18.97
CA GLY A 166 -39.32 -13.75 19.34
C GLY A 166 -39.63 -14.73 18.21
N GLY A 167 -39.38 -14.34 16.95
CA GLY A 167 -39.66 -15.16 15.76
C GLY A 167 -41.12 -15.17 15.30
N LYS A 168 -42.06 -14.63 16.10
CA LYS A 168 -43.47 -14.50 15.75
C LYS A 168 -43.80 -13.09 15.23
N PRO A 169 -44.64 -12.92 14.19
CA PRO A 169 -45.08 -11.59 13.76
C PRO A 169 -45.82 -10.84 14.87
N ILE A 170 -45.50 -9.56 15.05
CA ILE A 170 -46.06 -8.69 16.10
C ILE A 170 -47.57 -8.53 15.93
N LYS A 171 -48.05 -8.48 14.67
CA LYS A 171 -49.48 -8.45 14.36
C LYS A 171 -50.26 -9.62 14.97
N ASP A 172 -49.64 -10.80 15.11
CA ASP A 172 -50.29 -12.05 15.54
C ASP A 172 -50.28 -12.24 17.07
N TYR A 173 -49.78 -11.28 17.84
CA TYR A 173 -49.85 -11.33 19.30
C TYR A 173 -51.22 -10.89 19.81
N PHE A 174 -52.01 -11.84 20.33
CA PHE A 174 -53.25 -11.57 21.06
C PHE A 174 -53.00 -10.99 22.46
N SER A 175 -51.87 -11.34 23.08
CA SER A 175 -51.38 -10.74 24.32
C SER A 175 -49.86 -10.65 24.24
N VAL A 176 -49.32 -9.49 24.63
CA VAL A 176 -47.88 -9.18 24.56
C VAL A 176 -47.17 -9.35 25.91
N THR A 177 -47.90 -9.50 27.01
CA THR A 177 -47.34 -9.48 28.38
C THR A 177 -46.28 -10.55 28.61
N GLY A 178 -46.54 -11.78 28.17
CA GLY A 178 -45.56 -12.88 28.31
C GLY A 178 -44.24 -12.54 27.60
N ARG A 179 -44.33 -12.06 26.36
CA ARG A 179 -43.16 -11.69 25.56
C ARG A 179 -42.40 -10.49 26.15
N ILE A 180 -43.11 -9.48 26.66
CA ILE A 180 -42.50 -8.33 27.35
C ILE A 180 -41.72 -8.81 28.58
N ASN A 181 -42.28 -9.74 29.37
CA ASN A 181 -41.61 -10.28 30.55
C ASN A 181 -40.36 -11.09 30.21
N GLU A 182 -40.39 -11.88 29.13
CA GLU A 182 -39.21 -12.58 28.61
C GLU A 182 -38.09 -11.61 28.25
N ILE A 183 -38.40 -10.55 27.48
CA ILE A 183 -37.41 -9.54 27.09
C ILE A 183 -36.90 -8.78 28.31
N ALA A 184 -37.77 -8.43 29.25
CA ALA A 184 -37.38 -7.76 30.49
C ALA A 184 -36.42 -8.63 31.34
N SER A 185 -36.64 -9.94 31.38
CA SER A 185 -35.74 -10.89 32.03
C SER A 185 -34.38 -10.94 31.32
N GLU A 186 -34.37 -11.07 29.99
CA GLU A 186 -33.14 -11.04 29.17
C GLU A 186 -32.33 -9.74 29.39
N LEU A 187 -33.03 -8.61 29.39
CA LEU A 187 -32.46 -7.28 29.63
C LEU A 187 -31.78 -7.18 31.00
N ASN A 188 -32.49 -7.58 32.07
CA ASN A 188 -32.01 -7.39 33.43
C ASN A 188 -30.93 -8.41 33.82
N ASN A 189 -31.02 -9.66 33.31
CA ASN A 189 -30.13 -10.74 33.73
C ASN A 189 -28.89 -10.91 32.83
N SER A 190 -28.92 -10.45 31.58
CA SER A 190 -27.83 -10.65 30.61
C SER A 190 -27.32 -9.34 30.02
N LEU A 191 -28.18 -8.59 29.34
CA LEU A 191 -27.73 -7.49 28.48
C LEU A 191 -27.27 -6.24 29.25
N LYS A 192 -28.04 -5.80 30.26
CA LYS A 192 -27.63 -4.66 31.11
C LYS A 192 -26.34 -4.96 31.89
N PRO A 193 -26.17 -6.13 32.55
CA PRO A 193 -24.89 -6.49 33.17
C PRO A 193 -23.72 -6.46 32.19
N ALA A 194 -23.87 -7.01 30.98
CA ALA A 194 -22.81 -7.02 29.96
C ALA A 194 -22.44 -5.61 29.47
N ALA A 195 -23.43 -4.75 29.22
CA ALA A 195 -23.20 -3.35 28.83
C ALA A 195 -22.53 -2.54 29.95
N ASN A 196 -22.95 -2.76 31.20
CA ASN A 196 -22.37 -2.13 32.37
C ASN A 196 -20.93 -2.57 32.61
N ASP A 197 -20.61 -3.85 32.49
CA ASP A 197 -19.24 -4.35 32.66
C ASP A 197 -18.30 -3.85 31.55
N ALA A 198 -18.76 -3.88 30.29
CA ALA A 198 -17.96 -3.41 29.16
C ALA A 198 -17.62 -1.91 29.26
N SER A 199 -18.61 -1.07 29.59
CA SER A 199 -18.38 0.37 29.83
C SER A 199 -17.51 0.64 31.06
N LYS A 200 -17.69 -0.14 32.13
CA LYS A 200 -16.85 -0.06 33.32
C LYS A 200 -15.39 -0.33 32.99
N ILE A 201 -15.10 -1.42 32.28
CA ILE A 201 -13.74 -1.76 31.86
C ILE A 201 -13.17 -0.69 30.94
N LYS A 202 -13.91 -0.26 29.90
CA LYS A 202 -13.49 0.84 29.01
C LYS A 202 -13.05 2.08 29.79
N ASN A 203 -13.89 2.55 30.72
CA ASN A 203 -13.60 3.75 31.51
C ASN A 203 -12.48 3.53 32.54
N GLY A 204 -12.32 2.29 33.03
CA GLY A 204 -11.24 1.89 33.92
C GLY A 204 -9.87 1.84 33.23
N LEU A 205 -9.81 1.40 31.96
CA LEU A 205 -8.56 1.27 31.20
C LEU A 205 -7.87 2.62 31.01
N LEU A 206 -8.63 3.71 30.84
CA LEU A 206 -8.08 5.07 30.80
C LEU A 206 -7.35 5.42 32.11
N LYS A 207 -7.87 4.96 33.26
CA LYS A 207 -7.24 5.18 34.57
C LYS A 207 -6.04 4.26 34.78
N VAL A 208 -6.09 3.04 34.25
CA VAL A 208 -4.95 2.10 34.27
C VAL A 208 -3.77 2.68 33.50
N GLU A 209 -4.03 3.25 32.33
CA GLU A 209 -3.03 3.93 31.50
C GLU A 209 -2.48 5.19 32.19
N GLN A 210 -3.34 6.12 32.61
CA GLN A 210 -2.93 7.39 33.24
C GLN A 210 -2.09 7.20 34.51
N ARG A 211 -2.27 6.08 35.20
CA ARG A 211 -1.57 5.75 36.46
C ARG A 211 -0.42 4.76 36.25
N ASP A 212 -0.09 4.42 35.02
CA ASP A 212 0.95 3.43 34.66
C ASP A 212 0.77 2.07 35.39
N LEU A 213 -0.45 1.67 35.76
CA LEU A 213 -0.66 0.51 36.66
C LEU A 213 -0.28 -0.83 36.01
N LEU A 214 -0.53 -0.98 34.72
CA LEU A 214 -0.11 -2.16 33.98
C LEU A 214 1.43 -2.18 33.83
N LEU A 215 2.01 -1.04 33.44
CA LEU A 215 3.45 -0.88 33.30
C LEU A 215 4.18 -1.21 34.60
N ASP A 216 3.73 -0.62 35.72
CA ASP A 216 4.27 -0.89 37.05
C ASP A 216 4.16 -2.36 37.41
N ARG A 217 3.00 -2.99 37.17
CA ARG A 217 2.80 -4.40 37.48
C ARG A 217 3.70 -5.31 36.66
N MET A 218 3.87 -5.04 35.37
CA MET A 218 4.77 -5.80 34.50
C MET A 218 6.22 -5.69 34.98
N VAL A 219 6.65 -4.49 35.37
CA VAL A 219 8.01 -4.24 35.90
C VAL A 219 8.23 -4.92 37.25
N GLU A 220 7.23 -4.92 38.14
CA GLU A 220 7.29 -5.65 39.42
C GLU A 220 7.47 -7.16 39.21
N LEU A 221 6.69 -7.76 38.30
CA LEU A 221 6.80 -9.19 37.98
C LEU A 221 8.17 -9.52 37.36
N ALA A 222 8.65 -8.64 36.48
CA ALA A 222 9.99 -8.71 35.91
C ALA A 222 11.09 -8.69 36.97
N ILE A 223 11.03 -7.75 37.92
CA ILE A 223 12.01 -7.65 39.01
C ILE A 223 11.92 -8.85 39.96
N ALA A 224 10.72 -9.33 40.27
CA ALA A 224 10.53 -10.52 41.09
C ALA A 224 11.20 -11.75 40.46
N ARG A 225 11.04 -11.93 39.15
CA ARG A 225 11.72 -13.00 38.39
C ARG A 225 13.23 -12.79 38.39
N PHE A 226 13.71 -11.58 38.13
CA PHE A 226 15.13 -11.25 38.23
C PHE A 226 15.73 -11.62 39.61
N ASN A 227 15.01 -11.32 40.69
CA ASN A 227 15.45 -11.61 42.04
C ASN A 227 15.52 -13.10 42.36
N SER A 228 14.75 -13.94 41.67
CA SER A 228 14.77 -15.40 41.79
C SER A 228 16.01 -16.06 41.19
N TYR A 229 16.75 -15.36 40.32
CA TYR A 229 17.94 -15.91 39.66
C TYR A 229 19.14 -16.01 40.59
N ASN A 230 20.02 -16.98 40.28
CA ASN A 230 21.34 -17.06 40.90
C ASN A 230 22.21 -15.85 40.49
N VAL A 231 23.35 -15.68 41.16
CA VAL A 231 24.25 -14.54 40.96
C VAL A 231 24.70 -14.37 39.50
N GLU A 232 25.08 -15.47 38.84
CA GLU A 232 25.56 -15.43 37.45
C GLU A 232 24.44 -15.02 36.47
N ASP A 233 23.26 -15.59 36.66
CA ASP A 233 22.09 -15.34 35.83
C ASP A 233 21.57 -13.91 35.99
N LYS A 234 21.62 -13.33 37.20
CA LYS A 234 21.32 -11.90 37.42
C LYS A 234 22.21 -11.01 36.55
N VAL A 235 23.52 -11.26 36.54
CA VAL A 235 24.46 -10.45 35.74
C VAL A 235 24.23 -10.64 34.25
N LYS A 236 24.06 -11.89 33.79
CA LYS A 236 23.78 -12.22 32.38
C LYS A 236 22.52 -11.52 31.88
N VAL A 237 21.44 -11.64 32.65
CA VAL A 237 20.13 -11.09 32.33
C VAL A 237 20.16 -9.57 32.22
N MET A 238 20.70 -8.86 33.22
CA MET A 238 20.74 -7.40 33.15
C MET A 238 21.66 -6.91 32.03
N THR A 239 22.78 -7.59 31.81
CA THR A 239 23.70 -7.29 30.69
C THR A 239 23.02 -7.49 29.33
N LYS A 240 22.22 -8.55 29.19
CA LYS A 240 21.44 -8.85 27.99
C LYS A 240 20.49 -7.70 27.64
N TYR A 241 19.73 -7.21 28.61
CA TYR A 241 18.81 -6.08 28.42
C TYR A 241 19.54 -4.77 28.12
N LEU A 242 20.68 -4.52 28.77
CA LEU A 242 21.55 -3.40 28.45
C LEU A 242 22.13 -3.47 27.03
N ILE A 243 22.38 -4.67 26.49
CA ILE A 243 22.84 -4.81 25.10
C ILE A 243 21.67 -4.56 24.14
N SER A 244 20.49 -5.16 24.40
CA SER A 244 19.35 -5.11 23.48
C SER A 244 18.83 -3.69 23.24
N ALA A 245 18.82 -2.81 24.25
CA ALA A 245 18.31 -1.45 24.09
C ALA A 245 19.17 -0.53 23.19
N ASN A 246 20.36 -0.95 22.76
CA ASN A 246 21.23 -0.19 21.83
C ASN A 246 21.19 -0.72 20.39
N ALA A 247 20.54 -1.86 20.18
CA ALA A 247 20.48 -2.51 18.89
C ALA A 247 19.26 -1.98 18.12
N ASN A 248 19.50 -1.25 17.02
CA ASN A 248 18.52 -1.02 15.95
C ASN A 248 18.27 -2.33 15.16
N ILE A 249 18.13 -3.44 15.87
CA ILE A 249 18.01 -4.78 15.31
C ILE A 249 16.56 -5.18 15.56
N GLY A 250 15.77 -5.26 14.49
CA GLY A 250 14.40 -5.78 14.51
C GLY A 250 14.26 -7.24 14.92
N ASP A 251 15.27 -7.84 15.55
CA ASP A 251 15.27 -9.20 16.09
C ASP A 251 15.22 -9.16 17.62
N TYR A 252 14.00 -9.04 18.14
CA TYR A 252 13.69 -9.37 19.54
C TYR A 252 14.07 -10.82 19.91
N GLY A 253 14.43 -11.66 18.95
CA GLY A 253 14.79 -13.07 19.13
C GLY A 253 15.78 -13.30 20.26
N LEU A 254 16.85 -12.51 20.37
CA LEU A 254 17.86 -12.70 21.43
C LEU A 254 17.29 -12.62 22.85
N LEU A 255 16.29 -11.77 23.11
CA LEU A 255 15.66 -11.64 24.43
C LEU A 255 14.83 -12.88 24.80
N TYR A 256 14.28 -13.59 23.80
CA TYR A 256 13.36 -14.72 23.96
C TYR A 256 13.96 -16.10 23.63
N THR A 257 15.14 -16.19 23.01
CA THR A 257 15.70 -17.48 22.55
C THR A 257 16.57 -18.21 23.57
N SER A 258 17.08 -17.51 24.59
CA SER A 258 17.94 -18.12 25.60
C SER A 258 17.54 -17.71 27.02
N PRO A 259 17.17 -18.68 27.90
CA PRO A 259 17.04 -18.44 29.33
C PRO A 259 18.34 -17.84 29.91
N PRO A 260 18.26 -17.02 30.97
CA PRO A 260 17.06 -16.73 31.77
C PRO A 260 16.21 -15.58 31.21
N PHE A 261 14.88 -15.67 31.31
CA PHE A 261 13.93 -14.65 30.84
C PHE A 261 13.45 -13.75 31.98
N ILE A 262 13.33 -12.44 31.78
CA ILE A 262 12.82 -11.54 32.84
C ILE A 262 11.29 -11.59 32.93
N TYR A 263 10.60 -11.77 31.82
CA TYR A 263 9.13 -11.78 31.78
C TYR A 263 8.64 -12.86 30.82
N ASN A 264 7.75 -13.73 31.31
CA ASN A 264 7.07 -14.73 30.52
C ASN A 264 5.57 -14.38 30.43
N PRO A 265 5.05 -13.92 29.27
CA PRO A 265 3.64 -13.65 29.10
C PRO A 265 2.75 -14.91 29.26
N GLU A 266 3.32 -16.12 29.19
CA GLU A 266 2.61 -17.38 29.49
C GLU A 266 2.38 -17.58 30.99
N GLU A 267 3.25 -17.05 31.86
CA GLU A 267 3.08 -17.13 33.32
C GLU A 267 2.07 -16.09 33.84
N HIS A 268 2.00 -14.93 33.18
CA HIS A 268 1.14 -13.82 33.57
C HIS A 268 0.54 -13.15 32.34
N ASN A 269 -0.78 -13.25 32.16
CA ASN A 269 -1.49 -12.61 31.06
C ASN A 269 -1.67 -11.10 31.32
N PRO A 270 -0.86 -10.21 30.70
CA PRO A 270 -0.92 -8.77 31.00
C PRO A 270 -2.22 -8.13 30.52
N ARG A 271 -2.86 -8.71 29.49
CA ARG A 271 -4.20 -8.29 29.06
C ARG A 271 -5.24 -8.54 30.16
N GLN A 272 -5.23 -9.70 30.80
CA GLN A 272 -6.17 -9.99 31.89
C GLN A 272 -5.94 -9.10 33.11
N ILE A 273 -4.67 -8.85 33.47
CA ILE A 273 -4.30 -7.93 34.56
C ILE A 273 -4.88 -6.53 34.31
N ALA A 274 -4.74 -6.00 33.08
CA ALA A 274 -5.28 -4.70 32.72
C ALA A 274 -6.81 -4.66 32.87
N ILE A 275 -7.50 -5.71 32.43
CA ILE A 275 -8.97 -5.83 32.52
C ILE A 275 -9.43 -5.87 33.99
N ASP A 276 -8.77 -6.66 34.84
CA ASP A 276 -9.16 -6.80 36.25
C ASP A 276 -8.95 -5.50 37.04
N GLN A 277 -7.83 -4.81 36.78
CA GLN A 277 -7.57 -3.47 37.34
C GLN A 277 -8.60 -2.46 36.83
N ALA A 278 -8.88 -2.45 35.53
CA ALA A 278 -9.86 -1.56 34.93
C ALA A 278 -11.27 -1.78 35.50
N ARG A 279 -11.70 -3.04 35.66
CA ARG A 279 -13.00 -3.38 36.26
C ARG A 279 -13.14 -2.86 37.70
N THR A 280 -12.03 -2.76 38.43
CA THR A 280 -12.01 -2.23 39.81
C THR A 280 -12.07 -0.69 39.83
N LEU A 281 -11.40 -0.02 38.90
CA LEU A 281 -11.25 1.44 38.87
C LEU A 281 -12.34 2.17 38.07
N GLY A 282 -12.98 1.46 37.15
CA GLY A 282 -13.95 2.00 36.22
C GLY A 282 -15.34 2.23 36.81
N THR A 283 -16.11 3.06 36.14
CA THR A 283 -17.52 3.30 36.41
C THR A 283 -18.33 2.94 35.17
N SER A 284 -19.46 2.28 35.34
CA SER A 284 -20.37 1.98 34.23
C SER A 284 -20.99 3.27 33.70
N ASP A 285 -21.19 3.33 32.38
CA ASP A 285 -21.93 4.42 31.77
C ASP A 285 -23.43 4.26 32.07
N ALA A 286 -24.16 5.38 32.08
CA ALA A 286 -25.62 5.32 32.12
C ALA A 286 -26.17 4.63 30.86
N LEU A 287 -27.21 3.81 31.06
CA LEU A 287 -27.98 3.18 29.98
C LEU A 287 -29.26 3.99 29.78
N PRO A 288 -29.30 4.94 28.83
CA PRO A 288 -30.45 5.83 28.65
C PRO A 288 -31.72 5.03 28.42
N ASP A 289 -32.81 5.39 29.10
CA ASP A 289 -34.12 4.80 28.81
C ASP A 289 -34.58 5.26 27.42
N PRO A 290 -35.24 4.39 26.63
CA PRO A 290 -35.80 4.79 25.35
C PRO A 290 -36.83 5.87 25.60
N THR A 291 -36.82 6.86 24.73
CA THR A 291 -37.82 7.94 24.75
C THR A 291 -38.92 7.69 23.71
N GLU A 292 -38.70 6.73 22.83
CA GLU A 292 -39.49 6.49 21.64
C GLU A 292 -40.69 5.60 21.95
N THR A 293 -41.88 6.07 21.57
CA THR A 293 -43.15 5.41 21.82
C THR A 293 -44.01 5.40 20.57
N GLY A 294 -45.07 4.59 20.56
CA GLY A 294 -46.03 4.54 19.45
C GLY A 294 -45.39 4.14 18.12
N ASP A 295 -45.76 4.84 17.05
CA ASP A 295 -45.26 4.62 15.70
C ASP A 295 -43.74 4.77 15.58
N GLN A 296 -43.14 5.67 16.37
CA GLN A 296 -41.68 5.84 16.38
C GLN A 296 -40.97 4.58 16.85
N ALA A 297 -41.49 3.91 17.89
CA ALA A 297 -40.93 2.64 18.36
C ALA A 297 -41.02 1.56 17.27
N VAL A 298 -42.14 1.49 16.52
CA VAL A 298 -42.30 0.54 15.41
C VAL A 298 -41.24 0.74 14.32
N ARG A 299 -41.00 2.00 13.92
CA ARG A 299 -39.98 2.34 12.92
C ARG A 299 -38.57 1.95 13.38
N LEU A 300 -38.23 2.25 14.63
CA LEU A 300 -36.94 1.88 15.18
C LEU A 300 -36.77 0.37 15.32
N HIS A 301 -37.84 -0.35 15.67
CA HIS A 301 -37.83 -1.82 15.71
C HIS A 301 -37.61 -2.42 14.32
N ALA A 302 -38.17 -1.81 13.27
CA ALA A 302 -37.92 -2.19 11.89
C ALA A 302 -36.44 -2.00 11.49
N ILE A 303 -35.84 -0.87 11.86
CA ILE A 303 -34.41 -0.60 11.63
C ILE A 303 -33.54 -1.60 12.40
N ALA A 304 -33.87 -1.87 13.67
CA ALA A 304 -33.20 -2.87 14.50
C ALA A 304 -33.29 -4.30 13.90
N SER A 305 -34.36 -4.59 13.15
CA SER A 305 -34.55 -5.88 12.48
C SER A 305 -33.63 -6.09 11.27
N ILE A 306 -32.92 -5.04 10.81
CA ILE A 306 -31.89 -5.17 9.77
C ILE A 306 -30.68 -5.92 10.35
N SER A 307 -30.01 -5.32 11.34
CA SER A 307 -28.94 -5.90 12.14
C SER A 307 -28.55 -4.95 13.29
N ASN A 308 -27.87 -5.46 14.32
CA ASN A 308 -27.34 -4.63 15.41
C ASN A 308 -26.37 -3.55 14.88
N THR A 309 -25.54 -3.92 13.90
CA THR A 309 -24.59 -3.01 13.27
C THR A 309 -25.30 -1.91 12.47
N ALA A 310 -26.36 -2.26 11.73
CA ALA A 310 -27.15 -1.26 11.00
C ALA A 310 -27.86 -0.29 11.93
N TYR A 311 -28.48 -0.78 13.00
CA TYR A 311 -29.07 0.06 14.02
C TYR A 311 -28.04 1.04 14.61
N ASN A 312 -26.91 0.52 15.10
CA ASN A 312 -25.85 1.33 15.71
C ASN A 312 -25.27 2.37 14.73
N TYR A 313 -25.17 2.02 13.45
CA TYR A 313 -24.72 2.96 12.41
C TYR A 313 -25.71 4.12 12.22
N THR A 314 -27.01 3.87 12.34
CA THR A 314 -28.04 4.92 12.20
C THR A 314 -28.14 5.83 13.43
N ILE A 315 -27.57 5.46 14.57
CA ILE A 315 -27.54 6.31 15.77
C ILE A 315 -26.77 7.59 15.46
N GLY A 316 -27.44 8.74 15.62
CA GLY A 316 -26.89 10.06 15.31
C GLY A 316 -26.97 10.45 13.83
N LYS A 317 -27.56 9.62 12.96
CA LYS A 317 -27.85 9.91 11.54
C LYS A 317 -29.35 10.12 11.34
N THR A 318 -29.85 11.26 11.81
CA THR A 318 -31.28 11.59 11.84
C THR A 318 -31.97 11.44 10.47
N ASP A 319 -31.35 11.93 9.39
CA ASP A 319 -31.96 11.91 8.06
C ASP A 319 -32.08 10.47 7.51
N LEU A 320 -31.02 9.67 7.63
CA LEU A 320 -31.03 8.25 7.28
C LEU A 320 -32.06 7.46 8.11
N GLN A 321 -32.13 7.72 9.41
CA GLN A 321 -33.09 7.05 10.31
C GLN A 321 -34.54 7.39 9.95
N GLN A 322 -34.82 8.66 9.64
CA GLN A 322 -36.13 9.10 9.17
C GLN A 322 -36.49 8.45 7.83
N GLU A 323 -35.55 8.38 6.90
CA GLU A 323 -35.77 7.81 5.57
C GLU A 323 -35.99 6.30 5.61
N LEU A 324 -35.19 5.56 6.40
CA LEU A 324 -35.45 4.14 6.69
C LEU A 324 -36.84 3.93 7.31
N GLY A 325 -37.24 4.80 8.24
CA GLY A 325 -38.57 4.76 8.83
C GLY A 325 -39.70 4.97 7.81
N ARG A 326 -39.52 5.90 6.85
CA ARG A 326 -40.46 6.12 5.75
C ARG A 326 -40.52 4.92 4.81
N TYR A 327 -39.36 4.39 4.42
CA TYR A 327 -39.24 3.20 3.58
C TYR A 327 -40.01 2.01 4.17
N PHE A 328 -39.79 1.72 5.45
CA PHE A 328 -40.46 0.60 6.10
C PHE A 328 -41.97 0.81 6.23
N ASN A 329 -42.41 2.01 6.60
CA ASN A 329 -43.83 2.34 6.69
C ASN A 329 -44.53 2.23 5.33
N HIS A 330 -43.92 2.76 4.26
CA HIS A 330 -44.45 2.67 2.89
C HIS A 330 -44.60 1.22 2.44
N ASN A 331 -43.60 0.39 2.73
CA ASN A 331 -43.60 -1.03 2.43
C ASN A 331 -44.41 -1.87 3.45
N ARG A 332 -45.15 -1.22 4.36
CA ARG A 332 -45.95 -1.84 5.42
C ARG A 332 -45.18 -2.90 6.20
N TYR A 333 -43.89 -2.66 6.41
CA TYR A 333 -43.01 -3.52 7.17
C TYR A 333 -43.05 -5.01 6.75
N ASN A 334 -43.26 -5.28 5.46
CA ASN A 334 -43.32 -6.64 4.96
C ASN A 334 -41.94 -7.33 5.02
N ALA A 335 -41.91 -8.66 5.04
CA ALA A 335 -40.65 -9.40 5.21
C ALA A 335 -39.63 -9.10 4.11
N GLN A 336 -40.08 -8.89 2.86
CA GLN A 336 -39.23 -8.58 1.73
C GLN A 336 -38.53 -7.22 1.88
N SER A 337 -39.19 -6.22 2.46
CA SER A 337 -38.60 -4.90 2.71
C SER A 337 -37.49 -4.95 3.76
N VAL A 338 -37.66 -5.77 4.81
CA VAL A 338 -36.59 -6.03 5.79
C VAL A 338 -35.40 -6.72 5.13
N THR A 339 -35.65 -7.76 4.33
CA THR A 339 -34.60 -8.47 3.59
C THR A 339 -33.88 -7.57 2.59
N MET A 340 -34.59 -6.66 1.92
CA MET A 340 -33.97 -5.70 1.00
C MET A 340 -33.04 -4.74 1.75
N MET A 341 -33.48 -4.18 2.87
CA MET A 341 -32.60 -3.34 3.69
C MET A 341 -31.41 -4.10 4.28
N GLN A 342 -31.54 -5.39 4.60
CA GLN A 342 -30.41 -6.23 4.97
C GLN A 342 -29.40 -6.36 3.82
N ARG A 343 -29.87 -6.48 2.57
CA ARG A 343 -29.05 -6.60 1.36
C ARG A 343 -28.43 -5.28 0.89
N VAL A 344 -28.96 -4.14 1.33
CA VAL A 344 -28.40 -2.80 1.10
C VAL A 344 -27.44 -2.41 2.23
N MET A 345 -27.93 -2.40 3.48
CA MET A 345 -27.19 -1.88 4.63
C MET A 345 -26.03 -2.79 5.06
N ASN A 346 -26.23 -4.12 5.17
CA ASN A 346 -25.18 -4.98 5.71
C ASN A 346 -23.95 -5.04 4.79
N PRO A 347 -24.08 -5.14 3.45
CA PRO A 347 -22.93 -5.05 2.57
C PRO A 347 -22.25 -3.68 2.65
N TYR A 348 -23.00 -2.57 2.64
CA TYR A 348 -22.43 -1.24 2.80
C TYR A 348 -21.57 -1.13 4.08
N LEU A 349 -22.09 -1.59 5.21
CA LEU A 349 -21.40 -1.54 6.51
C LEU A 349 -20.21 -2.51 6.61
N SER A 350 -20.22 -3.58 5.82
CA SER A 350 -19.13 -4.55 5.72
C SER A 350 -18.11 -4.19 4.63
N ASN A 351 -18.27 -3.02 4.00
CA ASN A 351 -17.46 -2.59 2.85
C ASN A 351 -17.51 -3.57 1.67
N ASN A 352 -18.67 -4.18 1.45
CA ASN A 352 -18.97 -5.08 0.35
C ASN A 352 -19.94 -4.42 -0.65
N ASN A 353 -20.00 -4.97 -1.86
CA ASN A 353 -20.90 -4.50 -2.91
C ASN A 353 -22.37 -4.78 -2.57
N LEU A 354 -23.28 -3.97 -3.12
CA LEU A 354 -24.72 -4.20 -3.05
C LEU A 354 -25.03 -5.63 -3.50
N SER A 355 -25.83 -6.34 -2.69
CA SER A 355 -26.28 -7.69 -3.01
C SER A 355 -27.69 -7.64 -3.59
N ALA A 356 -27.85 -7.23 -4.85
CA ALA A 356 -29.14 -7.18 -5.56
C ALA A 356 -29.19 -8.23 -6.68
N PHE A 357 -30.37 -8.81 -6.96
CA PHE A 357 -30.57 -9.65 -8.14
C PHE A 357 -30.80 -8.73 -9.34
N SER A 358 -30.31 -9.11 -10.52
CA SER A 358 -30.50 -8.29 -11.73
C SER A 358 -31.98 -8.00 -11.99
N SER A 359 -32.86 -8.99 -11.78
CA SER A 359 -34.32 -8.83 -11.91
C SER A 359 -34.96 -7.83 -10.94
N GLU A 360 -34.28 -7.46 -9.85
CA GLU A 360 -34.75 -6.43 -8.92
C GLU A 360 -34.28 -5.03 -9.33
N LEU A 361 -33.25 -4.97 -10.18
CA LEU A 361 -32.66 -3.72 -10.67
C LEU A 361 -33.23 -3.31 -12.03
N THR A 362 -33.98 -4.17 -12.72
CA THR A 362 -34.60 -3.87 -14.02
C THR A 362 -36.04 -3.40 -13.89
N SER A 363 -36.49 -2.68 -14.90
CA SER A 363 -37.90 -2.40 -15.15
C SER A 363 -38.40 -3.36 -16.24
N ASN A 364 -39.39 -4.19 -15.93
CA ASN A 364 -39.84 -5.25 -16.85
C ASN A 364 -41.10 -4.83 -17.64
N MET A 365 -41.97 -4.01 -17.05
CA MET A 365 -43.23 -3.59 -17.69
C MET A 365 -43.15 -2.21 -18.33
N VAL A 366 -42.23 -1.37 -17.88
CA VAL A 366 -42.12 0.02 -18.34
C VAL A 366 -40.66 0.32 -18.66
N SER A 367 -40.38 0.86 -19.84
CA SER A 367 -39.01 1.23 -20.20
C SER A 367 -38.45 2.29 -19.23
N PRO A 368 -37.17 2.20 -18.87
CA PRO A 368 -36.53 3.22 -18.06
C PRO A 368 -36.55 4.58 -18.79
N THR A 369 -36.70 5.66 -18.03
CA THR A 369 -36.59 7.03 -18.55
C THR A 369 -35.15 7.49 -18.40
N LEU A 370 -34.56 7.96 -19.49
CA LEU A 370 -33.25 8.61 -19.50
C LEU A 370 -33.38 10.13 -19.48
N GLN A 371 -32.23 10.80 -19.34
CA GLN A 371 -32.09 12.25 -19.47
C GLN A 371 -32.85 12.83 -20.66
N SER A 372 -33.47 13.99 -20.48
CA SER A 372 -34.21 14.70 -21.53
C SER A 372 -34.01 16.22 -21.43
N SER A 373 -34.51 16.96 -22.42
CA SER A 373 -34.39 18.42 -22.42
C SER A 373 -35.16 19.09 -21.28
N SER A 374 -36.23 18.45 -20.78
CA SER A 374 -37.04 18.90 -19.63
C SER A 374 -36.43 18.50 -18.28
N ASN A 375 -35.61 17.45 -18.24
CA ASN A 375 -34.88 17.04 -17.05
C ASN A 375 -33.44 16.67 -17.39
N ARG A 376 -32.58 17.70 -17.38
CA ARG A 376 -31.18 17.59 -17.78
C ARG A 376 -30.28 17.03 -16.68
N GLU A 377 -30.73 16.95 -15.44
CA GLU A 377 -29.94 16.35 -14.36
C GLU A 377 -30.27 14.86 -14.17
N LEU A 378 -31.36 14.37 -14.72
CA LEU A 378 -31.68 12.94 -14.70
C LEU A 378 -30.65 12.14 -15.49
N ALA A 379 -30.09 11.09 -14.89
CA ALA A 379 -29.34 10.09 -15.63
C ALA A 379 -30.26 8.91 -16.00
N LEU A 380 -30.86 8.29 -14.99
CA LEU A 380 -31.71 7.11 -15.14
C LEU A 380 -32.85 7.15 -14.12
N SER A 381 -34.09 6.94 -14.57
CA SER A 381 -35.25 6.70 -13.71
C SER A 381 -35.95 5.41 -14.11
N TRP A 382 -36.32 4.57 -13.15
CA TRP A 382 -37.01 3.31 -13.43
C TRP A 382 -37.83 2.83 -12.23
N ARG A 383 -38.76 1.91 -12.47
CA ARG A 383 -39.73 1.47 -11.47
C ARG A 383 -39.22 0.36 -10.55
N ALA A 384 -38.18 -0.35 -10.97
CA ALA A 384 -37.67 -1.55 -10.33
C ALA A 384 -38.81 -2.54 -10.01
N ASP A 385 -39.66 -2.88 -10.99
CA ASP A 385 -40.87 -3.67 -10.77
C ASP A 385 -40.72 -5.18 -10.98
N GLY A 386 -39.56 -5.64 -11.45
CA GLY A 386 -39.24 -7.08 -11.54
C GLY A 386 -40.34 -7.92 -12.20
N LEU A 387 -40.40 -9.21 -11.86
CA LEU A 387 -41.43 -10.15 -12.37
C LEU A 387 -42.68 -10.24 -11.47
N LEU A 388 -42.75 -9.47 -10.39
CA LEU A 388 -43.80 -9.59 -9.38
C LEU A 388 -44.90 -8.55 -9.62
N GLU A 389 -45.91 -8.91 -10.40
CA GLU A 389 -47.12 -8.11 -10.55
C GLU A 389 -47.95 -8.11 -9.25
N GLY A 390 -48.26 -6.91 -8.71
CA GLY A 390 -49.38 -6.72 -7.77
C GLY A 390 -49.07 -6.48 -6.29
N VAL A 391 -47.81 -6.37 -5.86
CA VAL A 391 -47.45 -6.06 -4.45
C VAL A 391 -46.51 -4.85 -4.40
N ASN A 392 -46.51 -4.07 -3.31
CA ASN A 392 -45.47 -3.06 -3.05
C ASN A 392 -44.10 -3.72 -3.22
N HIS A 393 -43.40 -3.39 -4.31
CA HIS A 393 -42.13 -4.02 -4.64
C HIS A 393 -41.11 -3.57 -3.58
N PRO A 394 -40.33 -4.48 -2.97
CA PRO A 394 -39.41 -4.13 -1.89
C PRO A 394 -38.32 -3.14 -2.31
N PHE A 395 -38.11 -2.94 -3.61
CA PHE A 395 -37.18 -1.94 -4.15
C PHE A 395 -37.75 -0.52 -4.19
N ASP A 396 -39.06 -0.34 -3.97
CA ASP A 396 -39.70 0.98 -3.93
C ASP A 396 -39.23 1.79 -2.70
N GLY A 397 -38.67 2.98 -2.95
CA GLY A 397 -38.04 3.84 -1.95
C GLY A 397 -36.60 3.48 -1.58
N VAL A 398 -36.00 2.43 -2.16
CA VAL A 398 -34.59 2.06 -1.89
C VAL A 398 -33.64 3.19 -2.33
N GLY A 399 -33.93 3.85 -3.46
CA GLY A 399 -33.15 5.00 -3.94
C GLY A 399 -33.04 6.12 -2.89
N ASN A 400 -34.11 6.39 -2.15
CA ASN A 400 -34.11 7.42 -1.11
C ASN A 400 -33.22 7.04 0.06
N VAL A 401 -33.25 5.77 0.47
CA VAL A 401 -32.35 5.26 1.52
C VAL A 401 -30.91 5.33 1.04
N MET A 402 -30.63 4.99 -0.23
CA MET A 402 -29.29 5.06 -0.81
C MET A 402 -28.77 6.50 -0.88
N ALA A 403 -29.62 7.48 -1.22
CA ALA A 403 -29.29 8.90 -1.19
C ALA A 403 -28.86 9.40 0.21
N GLU A 404 -29.41 8.83 1.28
CA GLU A 404 -29.01 9.13 2.65
C GLU A 404 -27.80 8.31 3.13
N LEU A 405 -27.61 7.12 2.55
CA LEU A 405 -26.54 6.19 2.92
C LEU A 405 -25.20 6.59 2.29
N TYR A 406 -25.23 7.00 1.02
CA TYR A 406 -24.08 7.53 0.31
C TYR A 406 -23.96 9.02 0.62
N THR A 407 -23.25 9.32 1.70
CA THR A 407 -22.81 10.69 1.95
C THR A 407 -21.95 11.14 0.77
N ASN A 408 -22.05 12.40 0.34
CA ASN A 408 -21.24 12.98 -0.73
C ASN A 408 -19.76 13.19 -0.30
N GLU A 409 -19.16 12.15 0.29
CA GLU A 409 -17.80 12.09 0.82
C GLU A 409 -16.99 11.11 -0.02
N GLU A 410 -15.73 11.44 -0.36
CA GLU A 410 -14.94 10.61 -1.30
C GLU A 410 -14.80 9.13 -0.90
N ARG A 411 -14.86 8.83 0.40
CA ARG A 411 -14.77 7.45 0.93
C ARG A 411 -15.96 6.56 0.57
N THR A 412 -17.09 7.13 0.13
CA THR A 412 -18.31 6.39 -0.25
C THR A 412 -18.41 6.17 -1.75
N PHE A 413 -17.74 7.00 -2.57
CA PHE A 413 -17.84 6.96 -4.03
C PHE A 413 -17.58 5.58 -4.64
N PRO A 414 -16.59 4.77 -4.20
CA PRO A 414 -16.42 3.43 -4.76
C PRO A 414 -17.64 2.52 -4.53
N ARG A 415 -18.32 2.63 -3.39
CA ARG A 415 -19.50 1.82 -3.06
C ARG A 415 -20.75 2.34 -3.78
N GLU A 416 -20.90 3.65 -3.85
CA GLU A 416 -21.98 4.32 -4.57
C GLU A 416 -21.92 4.01 -6.07
N GLY A 417 -20.76 4.24 -6.69
CA GLY A 417 -20.56 3.99 -8.11
C GLY A 417 -20.66 2.53 -8.49
N ASN A 418 -20.30 1.60 -7.60
CA ASN A 418 -20.54 0.18 -7.83
C ASN A 418 -22.05 -0.12 -7.93
N SER A 419 -22.85 0.41 -7.00
CA SER A 419 -24.32 0.28 -7.05
C SER A 419 -24.90 0.92 -8.31
N ILE A 420 -24.43 2.12 -8.67
CA ILE A 420 -24.85 2.82 -9.89
C ILE A 420 -24.50 2.02 -11.14
N ARG A 421 -23.30 1.44 -11.23
CA ARG A 421 -22.90 0.56 -12.33
C ARG A 421 -23.86 -0.62 -12.48
N GLN A 422 -24.17 -1.31 -11.38
CA GLN A 422 -25.08 -2.45 -11.42
C GLN A 422 -26.45 -2.05 -11.98
N MET A 423 -26.97 -0.88 -11.58
CA MET A 423 -28.26 -0.37 -12.02
C MET A 423 -28.25 0.13 -13.47
N PHE A 424 -27.18 0.81 -13.89
CA PHE A 424 -26.97 1.21 -15.29
C PHE A 424 -26.93 -0.03 -16.20
N ASN A 425 -26.07 -1.00 -15.88
CA ASN A 425 -25.93 -2.22 -16.67
C ASN A 425 -27.24 -3.03 -16.71
N ALA A 426 -27.96 -3.13 -15.59
CA ALA A 426 -29.26 -3.80 -15.54
C ALA A 426 -30.29 -3.13 -16.46
N ASN A 427 -30.26 -1.81 -16.59
CA ASN A 427 -31.19 -1.03 -17.42
C ASN A 427 -30.62 -0.71 -18.82
N GLY A 428 -29.64 -1.47 -19.31
CA GLY A 428 -29.15 -1.39 -20.68
C GLY A 428 -28.12 -0.28 -20.95
N LEU A 429 -27.66 0.43 -19.93
CA LEU A 429 -26.54 1.38 -20.02
C LEU A 429 -25.24 0.63 -19.72
N ASN A 430 -24.51 0.23 -20.77
CA ASN A 430 -23.26 -0.51 -20.61
C ASN A 430 -22.13 0.42 -20.15
N VAL A 431 -21.70 0.29 -18.89
CA VAL A 431 -20.60 1.08 -18.34
C VAL A 431 -19.26 0.36 -18.55
N PRO A 432 -18.31 0.93 -19.35
CA PRO A 432 -17.01 0.34 -19.59
C PRO A 432 -16.23 0.05 -18.30
N SER A 433 -15.43 -1.03 -18.30
CA SER A 433 -14.54 -1.39 -17.19
C SER A 433 -13.38 -0.42 -16.99
N THR A 434 -13.11 0.45 -17.98
CA THR A 434 -12.10 1.52 -17.91
C THR A 434 -12.51 2.67 -17.00
N ILE A 435 -13.81 2.82 -16.73
CA ILE A 435 -14.34 3.81 -15.78
C ILE A 435 -14.34 3.15 -14.41
N SER A 436 -13.73 3.77 -13.39
CA SER A 436 -13.72 3.19 -12.05
C SER A 436 -15.06 3.43 -11.33
N ASP A 437 -15.37 2.61 -10.33
CA ASP A 437 -16.55 2.86 -9.48
C ASP A 437 -16.39 4.16 -8.67
N TYR A 438 -15.16 4.55 -8.34
CA TYR A 438 -14.90 5.86 -7.73
C TYR A 438 -15.33 7.00 -8.66
N ASP A 439 -15.04 6.91 -9.96
CA ASP A 439 -15.41 7.93 -10.95
C ASP A 439 -16.93 8.03 -11.13
N LEU A 440 -17.62 6.89 -11.14
CA LEU A 440 -19.09 6.87 -11.21
C LEU A 440 -19.73 7.54 -9.99
N GLY A 441 -19.29 7.19 -8.77
CA GLY A 441 -19.80 7.83 -7.55
C GLY A 441 -19.42 9.30 -7.42
N ARG A 442 -18.44 9.78 -8.21
CA ARG A 442 -18.10 11.20 -8.29
C ARG A 442 -19.04 11.97 -9.22
N VAL A 443 -19.52 11.36 -10.30
CA VAL A 443 -20.34 12.02 -11.34
C VAL A 443 -21.83 11.91 -11.05
N PHE A 444 -22.27 10.79 -10.49
CA PHE A 444 -23.67 10.46 -10.28
C PHE A 444 -24.03 10.39 -8.79
N ASP A 445 -25.31 10.49 -8.50
CA ASP A 445 -25.88 10.41 -7.15
C ASP A 445 -27.29 9.79 -7.20
N PHE A 446 -27.76 9.26 -6.08
CA PHE A 446 -29.14 8.83 -5.92
C PHE A 446 -30.03 10.01 -5.58
N ASN A 447 -31.12 10.20 -6.32
CA ASN A 447 -32.09 11.25 -6.03
C ASN A 447 -33.22 10.74 -5.14
N LYS A 448 -33.74 11.63 -4.29
CA LYS A 448 -34.94 11.35 -3.50
C LYS A 448 -36.20 11.51 -4.33
N THR A 449 -37.06 10.52 -4.24
CA THR A 449 -38.31 10.40 -4.98
C THR A 449 -39.52 10.39 -4.03
N PRO A 450 -40.68 10.94 -4.42
CA PRO A 450 -41.89 10.84 -3.61
C PRO A 450 -42.38 9.39 -3.48
N TYR A 451 -42.66 8.94 -2.26
CA TYR A 451 -43.31 7.64 -2.02
C TYR A 451 -44.72 7.61 -2.64
N GLY A 452 -44.96 6.67 -3.57
CA GLY A 452 -46.28 6.49 -4.18
C GLY A 452 -46.74 7.62 -5.11
N GLY A 453 -45.83 8.49 -5.55
CA GLY A 453 -46.16 9.52 -6.53
C GLY A 453 -46.54 8.94 -7.88
N LYS A 454 -47.63 9.43 -8.50
CA LYS A 454 -47.82 9.23 -9.95
C LYS A 454 -46.68 9.98 -10.67
N PRO A 455 -46.13 9.43 -11.76
CA PRO A 455 -45.17 10.16 -12.58
C PRO A 455 -45.73 11.55 -12.91
N GLY A 456 -45.02 12.60 -12.51
CA GLY A 456 -45.36 13.99 -12.77
C GLY A 456 -44.46 14.59 -13.84
N PRO A 457 -44.61 15.88 -14.20
CA PRO A 457 -43.78 16.53 -15.22
C PRO A 457 -42.27 16.47 -14.95
N ASN A 458 -41.88 16.24 -13.68
CA ASN A 458 -40.49 16.20 -13.21
C ASN A 458 -40.13 14.89 -12.47
N PHE A 459 -40.99 13.87 -12.50
CA PHE A 459 -40.80 12.62 -11.76
C PHE A 459 -41.31 11.46 -12.59
N TYR A 460 -40.48 10.45 -12.85
CA TYR A 460 -40.86 9.37 -13.76
C TYR A 460 -41.15 8.06 -13.03
N TYR A 461 -40.33 7.64 -12.05
CA TYR A 461 -40.49 6.34 -11.36
C TYR A 461 -39.80 6.25 -9.98
N ASN A 462 -39.97 5.11 -9.30
CA ASN A 462 -39.59 4.82 -7.91
C ASN A 462 -38.10 4.95 -7.54
N VAL A 463 -37.19 4.90 -8.52
CA VAL A 463 -35.75 5.07 -8.29
C VAL A 463 -35.17 6.00 -9.35
N GLU A 464 -34.33 6.93 -8.91
CA GLU A 464 -33.65 7.90 -9.77
C GLU A 464 -32.17 7.97 -9.45
N ILE A 465 -31.35 7.87 -10.49
CA ILE A 465 -29.94 8.27 -10.49
C ILE A 465 -29.87 9.58 -11.28
N ILE A 466 -29.26 10.58 -10.67
CA ILE A 466 -29.05 11.89 -11.27
C ILE A 466 -27.55 12.11 -11.48
N PHE A 467 -27.22 13.00 -12.40
CA PHE A 467 -25.94 13.69 -12.33
C PHE A 467 -25.88 14.48 -11.03
N LYS A 468 -24.70 14.56 -10.42
CA LYS A 468 -24.50 15.52 -9.34
C LYS A 468 -24.84 16.92 -9.85
N PRO A 469 -25.44 17.79 -9.00
CA PRO A 469 -26.09 19.00 -9.45
C PRO A 469 -25.24 19.82 -10.41
N THR A 470 -25.86 20.32 -11.48
CA THR A 470 -25.30 21.14 -12.58
C THR A 470 -24.48 20.40 -13.64
N ILE A 471 -23.98 19.19 -13.35
CA ILE A 471 -23.15 18.45 -14.31
C ILE A 471 -23.99 18.04 -15.51
N GLY A 472 -25.20 17.49 -15.29
CA GLY A 472 -26.04 16.99 -16.36
C GLY A 472 -26.48 18.11 -17.31
N GLY A 473 -26.84 19.28 -16.76
CA GLY A 473 -27.18 20.47 -17.55
C GLY A 473 -26.01 21.01 -18.38
N LEU A 474 -24.79 20.99 -17.83
CA LEU A 474 -23.59 21.44 -18.54
C LEU A 474 -23.21 20.46 -19.67
N LEU A 475 -23.25 19.16 -19.41
CA LEU A 475 -23.04 18.11 -20.42
C LEU A 475 -24.07 18.20 -21.55
N TRP A 476 -25.35 18.39 -21.20
CA TRP A 476 -26.43 18.50 -22.17
C TRP A 476 -26.19 19.63 -23.18
N ASN A 477 -25.68 20.78 -22.73
CA ASN A 477 -25.35 21.91 -23.61
C ASN A 477 -24.19 21.61 -24.57
N GLN A 478 -23.43 20.55 -24.32
CA GLN A 478 -22.32 20.06 -25.16
C GLN A 478 -22.74 18.85 -26.01
N ASN A 479 -24.04 18.56 -26.12
CA ASN A 479 -24.60 17.35 -26.75
C ASN A 479 -24.12 16.03 -26.12
N VAL A 480 -23.67 16.08 -24.87
CA VAL A 480 -23.36 14.89 -24.05
C VAL A 480 -24.56 14.61 -23.15
N ASN A 481 -25.10 13.41 -23.23
CA ASN A 481 -26.22 12.95 -22.42
C ASN A 481 -26.00 11.52 -21.96
N THR A 482 -26.88 11.00 -21.10
CA THR A 482 -26.71 9.67 -20.50
C THR A 482 -26.61 8.55 -21.53
N SER A 483 -27.25 8.68 -22.70
CA SER A 483 -27.20 7.66 -23.74
C SER A 483 -25.85 7.58 -24.45
N ASN A 484 -25.04 8.64 -24.42
CA ASN A 484 -23.75 8.70 -25.12
C ASN A 484 -22.54 9.04 -24.24
N ILE A 485 -22.73 9.23 -22.93
CA ILE A 485 -21.65 9.61 -22.01
C ILE A 485 -20.55 8.52 -21.92
N PHE A 486 -20.90 7.27 -22.20
CA PHE A 486 -19.98 6.14 -22.18
C PHE A 486 -19.43 5.75 -23.55
N ASP A 487 -19.93 6.35 -24.63
CA ASP A 487 -19.51 6.04 -26.00
C ASP A 487 -18.13 6.61 -26.33
N HIS A 488 -17.69 7.64 -25.61
CA HIS A 488 -16.43 8.32 -25.86
C HIS A 488 -15.71 8.69 -24.54
N PRO A 489 -14.41 8.36 -24.36
CA PRO A 489 -13.69 8.62 -23.10
C PRO A 489 -13.67 10.09 -22.67
N VAL A 490 -13.66 11.02 -23.63
CA VAL A 490 -13.69 12.48 -23.37
C VAL A 490 -14.98 12.91 -22.64
N HIS A 491 -16.11 12.23 -22.87
CA HIS A 491 -17.37 12.60 -22.23
C HIS A 491 -17.33 12.38 -20.72
N ILE A 492 -16.83 11.23 -20.28
CA ILE A 492 -16.67 10.95 -18.85
C ILE A 492 -15.50 11.73 -18.23
N GLU A 493 -14.41 11.97 -18.97
CA GLU A 493 -13.33 12.89 -18.54
C GLU A 493 -13.90 14.29 -18.23
N GLY A 494 -14.74 14.80 -19.13
CA GLY A 494 -15.42 16.08 -18.95
C GLY A 494 -16.37 16.08 -17.76
N ALA A 495 -17.18 15.04 -17.59
CA ALA A 495 -18.04 14.90 -16.41
C ALA A 495 -17.25 14.91 -15.10
N LEU A 496 -16.08 14.24 -15.07
CA LEU A 496 -15.19 14.22 -13.90
C LEU A 496 -14.52 15.57 -13.63
N ALA A 497 -14.14 16.32 -14.67
CA ALA A 497 -13.64 17.69 -14.54
C ALA A 497 -14.72 18.62 -13.97
N LEU A 498 -15.95 18.53 -14.50
CA LEU A 498 -17.09 19.29 -13.97
C LEU A 498 -17.39 18.91 -12.51
N ALA A 499 -17.28 17.63 -12.14
CA ALA A 499 -17.41 17.18 -10.75
C ALA A 499 -16.30 17.71 -9.81
N ARG A 500 -15.18 18.19 -10.36
CA ARG A 500 -14.12 18.91 -9.63
C ARG A 500 -14.33 20.43 -9.59
N GLY A 501 -15.37 20.94 -10.24
CA GLY A 501 -15.59 22.37 -10.43
C GLY A 501 -14.65 22.99 -11.47
N GLU A 502 -14.02 22.18 -12.32
CA GLU A 502 -13.15 22.63 -13.41
C GLU A 502 -13.97 22.95 -14.66
N THR A 503 -13.44 23.82 -15.53
CA THR A 503 -13.98 23.98 -16.89
C THR A 503 -13.44 22.87 -17.79
N PHE A 504 -14.21 22.48 -18.80
CA PHE A 504 -13.81 21.45 -19.76
C PHE A 504 -14.22 21.83 -21.18
N ASP A 505 -13.24 21.86 -22.08
CA ASP A 505 -13.44 22.14 -23.50
C ASP A 505 -13.58 20.82 -24.26
N PHE A 506 -14.83 20.38 -24.46
CA PHE A 506 -15.15 19.11 -25.10
C PHE A 506 -14.64 19.03 -26.54
N GLU A 507 -14.73 20.13 -27.29
CA GLU A 507 -14.28 20.20 -28.68
C GLU A 507 -12.77 20.00 -28.78
N PHE A 508 -12.01 20.77 -28.01
CA PHE A 508 -10.56 20.66 -27.98
C PHE A 508 -10.11 19.28 -27.49
N ARG A 509 -10.72 18.77 -26.42
CA ARG A 509 -10.36 17.45 -25.85
C ARG A 509 -10.65 16.31 -26.81
N LYS A 510 -11.74 16.42 -27.57
CA LYS A 510 -12.06 15.47 -28.65
C LYS A 510 -11.00 15.50 -29.75
N ILE A 511 -10.57 16.69 -30.19
CA ILE A 511 -9.49 16.83 -31.17
C ILE A 511 -8.20 16.16 -30.67
N VAL A 512 -7.79 16.43 -29.43
CA VAL A 512 -6.57 15.81 -28.87
C VAL A 512 -6.70 14.29 -28.80
N TYR A 513 -7.87 13.78 -28.43
CA TYR A 513 -8.14 12.33 -28.42
C TYR A 513 -8.06 11.71 -29.83
N ASP A 514 -8.71 12.33 -30.81
CA ASP A 514 -8.73 11.87 -32.20
C ASP A 514 -7.32 11.90 -32.81
N LEU A 515 -6.54 12.96 -32.54
CA LEU A 515 -5.13 13.06 -32.94
C LEU A 515 -4.28 11.99 -32.27
N THR A 516 -4.42 11.78 -30.96
CA THR A 516 -3.67 10.78 -30.20
C THR A 516 -3.86 9.38 -30.80
N ASN A 517 -5.10 9.00 -31.12
CA ASN A 517 -5.39 7.70 -31.69
C ASN A 517 -4.96 7.58 -33.14
N SER A 518 -5.23 8.59 -33.97
CA SER A 518 -4.92 8.57 -35.41
C SER A 518 -3.41 8.56 -35.67
N LEU A 519 -2.64 9.25 -34.82
CA LEU A 519 -1.19 9.38 -34.96
C LEU A 519 -0.41 8.41 -34.05
N GLN A 520 -1.12 7.58 -33.26
CA GLN A 520 -0.55 6.64 -32.29
C GLN A 520 0.42 7.30 -31.30
N LEU A 521 0.00 8.44 -30.75
CA LEU A 521 0.84 9.26 -29.88
C LEU A 521 1.00 8.64 -28.50
N ASP A 522 2.17 8.83 -27.91
CA ASP A 522 2.40 8.51 -26.49
C ASP A 522 1.84 9.60 -25.55
N ASN A 523 1.93 9.35 -24.24
CA ASN A 523 1.42 10.29 -23.24
C ASN A 523 2.14 11.64 -23.25
N VAL A 524 3.44 11.69 -23.58
CA VAL A 524 4.22 12.95 -23.61
C VAL A 524 3.75 13.83 -24.76
N GLN A 525 3.54 13.23 -25.92
CA GLN A 525 3.01 13.89 -27.11
C GLN A 525 1.55 14.34 -26.93
N LYS A 526 0.73 13.50 -26.28
CA LYS A 526 -0.64 13.87 -25.88
C LYS A 526 -0.64 15.07 -24.94
N ASP A 527 0.18 15.06 -23.89
CA ASP A 527 0.29 16.17 -22.94
C ASP A 527 0.78 17.46 -23.63
N TRP A 528 1.69 17.32 -24.60
CA TRP A 528 2.09 18.45 -25.43
C TRP A 528 0.92 19.03 -26.22
N LEU A 529 0.09 18.19 -26.86
CA LEU A 529 -1.12 18.65 -27.55
C LEU A 529 -2.10 19.35 -26.60
N LEU A 530 -2.30 18.80 -25.40
CA LEU A 530 -3.15 19.41 -24.35
C LEU A 530 -2.67 20.81 -23.95
N ASN A 531 -1.35 21.05 -23.95
CA ASN A 531 -0.73 22.32 -23.61
C ASN A 531 -0.61 23.29 -24.80
N ASN A 532 -0.81 22.82 -26.04
CA ASN A 532 -0.61 23.59 -27.27
C ASN A 532 -1.89 23.67 -28.11
N ARG A 533 -2.96 24.22 -27.52
CA ARG A 533 -4.32 24.26 -28.10
C ARG A 533 -4.35 24.70 -29.56
N GLU A 534 -3.80 25.85 -29.89
CA GLU A 534 -3.82 26.39 -31.27
C GLU A 534 -3.12 25.46 -32.26
N ARG A 535 -2.01 24.81 -31.85
CA ARG A 535 -1.27 23.88 -32.71
C ARG A 535 -2.07 22.59 -32.93
N ALA A 536 -2.75 22.07 -31.91
CA ALA A 536 -3.61 20.91 -32.05
C ALA A 536 -4.74 21.14 -33.07
N PHE A 537 -5.39 22.31 -33.03
CA PHE A 537 -6.40 22.67 -34.04
C PHE A 537 -5.79 22.71 -35.45
N LYS A 538 -4.64 23.38 -35.66
CA LYS A 538 -3.97 23.44 -36.96
C LYS A 538 -3.57 22.06 -37.51
N ILE A 539 -3.08 21.19 -36.64
CA ILE A 539 -2.72 19.80 -37.01
C ILE A 539 -3.97 19.03 -37.43
N ASN A 540 -5.07 19.17 -36.69
CA ASN A 540 -6.34 18.53 -37.03
C ASN A 540 -6.92 19.04 -38.35
N ASP A 541 -6.87 20.35 -38.60
CA ASP A 541 -7.31 20.96 -39.85
C ASP A 541 -6.45 20.46 -41.03
N TYR A 542 -5.14 20.37 -40.84
CA TYR A 542 -4.22 19.83 -41.85
C TYR A 542 -4.53 18.36 -42.18
N LEU A 543 -4.71 17.51 -41.18
CA LEU A 543 -5.06 16.10 -41.41
C LEU A 543 -6.41 15.97 -42.11
N SER A 544 -7.39 16.78 -41.72
CA SER A 544 -8.73 16.80 -42.34
C SER A 544 -8.66 17.23 -43.80
N ALA A 545 -7.92 18.30 -44.11
CA ALA A 545 -7.75 18.80 -45.48
C ALA A 545 -7.03 17.82 -46.41
N ASN A 546 -6.15 16.97 -45.84
CA ASN A 546 -5.40 15.94 -46.58
C ASN A 546 -6.03 14.54 -46.50
N GLY A 547 -7.29 14.44 -46.05
CA GLY A 547 -8.04 13.19 -45.96
C GLY A 547 -7.38 12.11 -45.09
N GLY A 548 -6.53 12.51 -44.14
CA GLY A 548 -5.77 11.57 -43.31
C GLY A 548 -4.82 10.66 -44.09
N SER A 549 -4.26 11.13 -45.22
CA SER A 549 -3.32 10.33 -46.01
C SER A 549 -2.13 9.82 -45.18
N THR A 550 -1.56 8.66 -45.54
CA THR A 550 -0.43 8.06 -44.82
C THR A 550 0.74 9.03 -44.67
N ILE A 551 1.01 9.83 -45.71
CA ILE A 551 2.06 10.86 -45.69
C ILE A 551 1.71 11.93 -44.64
N ALA A 552 0.49 12.47 -44.68
CA ALA A 552 0.05 13.48 -43.71
C ALA A 552 0.12 12.99 -42.26
N LEU A 553 -0.27 11.73 -42.01
CA LEU A 553 -0.14 11.10 -40.68
C LEU A 553 1.33 11.00 -40.25
N GLN A 554 2.22 10.48 -41.11
CA GLN A 554 3.65 10.35 -40.81
C GLN A 554 4.33 11.70 -40.56
N THR A 555 4.00 12.72 -41.36
CA THR A 555 4.52 14.08 -41.21
C THR A 555 4.09 14.67 -39.86
N MET A 556 2.81 14.55 -39.50
CA MET A 556 2.31 15.11 -38.23
C MET A 556 2.82 14.35 -37.00
N THR A 557 2.91 13.01 -37.05
CA THR A 557 3.53 12.23 -35.96
C THR A 557 4.97 12.66 -35.74
N THR A 558 5.76 12.85 -36.81
CA THR A 558 7.16 13.28 -36.71
C THR A 558 7.27 14.69 -36.13
N LEU A 559 6.45 15.62 -36.59
CA LEU A 559 6.42 17.00 -36.09
C LEU A 559 6.09 17.05 -34.60
N ILE A 560 5.01 16.38 -34.18
CA ILE A 560 4.59 16.35 -32.77
C ILE A 560 5.68 15.75 -31.89
N ARG A 561 6.34 14.68 -32.34
CA ARG A 561 7.47 14.08 -31.62
C ARG A 561 8.58 15.11 -31.39
N LEU A 562 9.04 15.78 -32.45
CA LEU A 562 10.11 16.78 -32.37
C LEU A 562 9.74 17.95 -31.45
N GLU A 563 8.50 18.43 -31.51
CA GLU A 563 8.02 19.55 -30.71
C GLU A 563 7.84 19.18 -29.23
N ALA A 564 7.28 18.00 -28.94
CA ALA A 564 7.11 17.49 -27.57
C ALA A 564 8.48 17.25 -26.89
N GLU A 565 9.46 16.74 -27.64
CA GLU A 565 10.82 16.54 -27.16
C GLU A 565 11.56 17.86 -26.94
N ASN A 566 11.42 18.84 -27.85
CA ASN A 566 12.03 20.17 -27.72
C ASN A 566 11.44 21.00 -26.56
N SER A 567 10.13 20.91 -26.31
CA SER A 567 9.45 21.68 -25.25
C SER A 567 9.93 21.27 -23.86
N ASN A 568 10.31 19.99 -23.67
CA ASN A 568 10.87 19.50 -22.41
C ASN A 568 12.32 19.99 -22.17
N LEU A 569 13.05 20.41 -23.21
CA LEU A 569 14.41 20.94 -23.11
C LEU A 569 14.46 22.43 -22.74
N ILE A 570 13.42 23.21 -23.08
CA ILE A 570 13.41 24.67 -22.91
C ILE A 570 13.09 25.08 -21.45
N HIS A 571 12.41 24.23 -20.68
CA HIS A 571 12.08 24.53 -19.28
C HIS A 571 13.22 24.29 -18.27
N SER A 572 14.37 23.74 -18.67
CA SER A 572 15.49 23.45 -17.77
C SER A 572 16.57 24.54 -17.66
N ASP A 573 16.61 25.56 -18.53
CA ASP A 573 17.57 26.67 -18.39
C ASP A 573 17.24 27.88 -19.30
N PRO A 574 16.78 29.04 -18.77
CA PRO A 574 16.47 30.20 -19.59
C PRO A 574 17.69 30.91 -20.20
N ASN A 575 18.93 30.49 -19.90
CA ASN A 575 20.15 31.13 -20.40
C ASN A 575 20.81 30.45 -21.61
N LYS A 576 20.27 29.35 -22.16
CA LYS A 576 20.90 28.67 -23.31
C LYS A 576 20.34 29.14 -24.66
N LYS A 577 20.89 30.27 -25.12
CA LYS A 577 20.87 30.76 -26.53
C LYS A 577 21.65 29.84 -27.52
N ILE A 578 21.64 28.51 -27.34
CA ILE A 578 22.54 27.61 -28.08
C ILE A 578 21.90 27.00 -29.34
N LEU A 579 20.57 27.02 -29.48
CA LEU A 579 19.89 26.50 -30.68
C LEU A 579 19.91 27.43 -31.90
N ARG A 580 20.55 28.61 -31.82
CA ARG A 580 20.78 29.50 -32.99
C ARG A 580 22.15 29.33 -33.65
N THR A 581 23.06 28.51 -33.12
CA THR A 581 24.46 28.48 -33.57
C THR A 581 24.87 27.19 -34.30
N VAL A 582 23.96 26.24 -34.52
CA VAL A 582 24.25 25.02 -35.32
C VAL A 582 23.78 25.19 -36.77
N THR A 583 24.22 26.29 -37.40
CA THR A 583 24.23 26.47 -38.86
C THR A 583 25.65 26.78 -39.37
N LEU A 584 26.67 26.76 -38.52
CA LEU A 584 28.05 27.06 -38.89
C LEU A 584 29.01 26.11 -38.17
N TYR A 585 29.12 24.89 -38.69
CA TYR A 585 30.33 24.08 -38.60
C TYR A 585 30.40 23.23 -39.87
N ASN A 586 31.12 23.74 -40.87
CA ASN A 586 31.67 22.95 -41.96
C ASN A 586 32.94 23.67 -42.45
N ASP A 587 34.04 23.49 -41.74
CA ASP A 587 35.34 23.99 -42.18
C ASP A 587 36.00 22.92 -43.05
N GLY A 588 36.12 23.21 -44.36
CA GLY A 588 37.37 22.89 -45.04
C GLY A 588 37.39 22.27 -46.43
N VAL A 589 36.35 22.37 -47.29
CA VAL A 589 36.53 22.45 -48.77
C VAL A 589 35.35 23.20 -49.40
N PHE A 590 35.24 24.50 -49.13
CA PHE A 590 34.71 25.42 -50.13
C PHE A 590 35.55 26.67 -50.01
N ASP A 591 36.54 26.72 -50.89
CA ASP A 591 37.32 27.92 -51.12
C ASP A 591 36.36 29.06 -51.50
N THR A 592 36.72 30.22 -51.00
CA THR A 592 36.05 31.49 -51.13
C THR A 592 35.66 31.84 -52.59
N GLU A 593 34.52 32.54 -52.73
CA GLU A 593 34.04 33.32 -53.89
C GLU A 593 33.06 32.75 -54.94
N LEU A 594 32.72 31.47 -55.03
CA LEU A 594 31.86 31.01 -56.17
C LEU A 594 30.85 29.89 -55.84
N SER A 595 29.79 30.17 -55.07
CA SER A 595 28.56 29.34 -55.09
C SER A 595 27.37 29.96 -54.35
N PHE A 596 26.98 31.18 -54.74
CA PHE A 596 25.62 31.71 -54.62
C PHE A 596 25.37 32.61 -55.84
N CYS A 597 25.43 32.05 -57.04
CA CYS A 597 25.04 32.78 -58.25
C CYS A 597 23.52 32.65 -58.43
N GLY A 598 22.79 33.69 -58.02
CA GLY A 598 21.38 33.83 -58.38
C GLY A 598 20.50 34.74 -57.50
N CYS A 599 20.97 35.24 -56.36
CA CYS A 599 20.13 36.07 -55.50
C CYS A 599 20.12 37.53 -56.00
N SER A 600 18.92 38.10 -56.22
CA SER A 600 18.78 39.54 -56.44
C SER A 600 19.32 40.32 -55.23
N GLN A 601 19.90 41.50 -55.47
CA GLN A 601 20.46 42.37 -54.42
C GLN A 601 19.46 42.62 -53.27
N THR A 602 18.17 42.66 -53.60
CA THR A 602 17.04 42.88 -52.68
C THR A 602 16.94 41.80 -51.60
N ASN A 603 17.25 40.55 -51.92
CA ASN A 603 17.20 39.44 -50.95
C ASN A 603 18.40 39.45 -49.99
N PHE A 604 19.51 40.09 -50.37
CA PHE A 604 20.67 40.23 -49.51
C PHE A 604 20.46 41.30 -48.44
N ASP A 605 19.84 42.43 -48.82
CA ASP A 605 19.58 43.56 -47.92
C ASP A 605 18.54 43.21 -46.85
N VAL A 606 17.43 42.54 -47.22
CA VAL A 606 16.41 42.05 -46.26
C VAL A 606 17.02 41.06 -45.25
N ARG A 607 17.99 40.25 -45.70
CA ARG A 607 18.67 39.26 -44.85
C ARG A 607 19.63 39.93 -43.87
N GLN A 608 20.36 40.96 -44.32
CA GLN A 608 21.19 41.82 -43.47
C GLN A 608 20.35 42.51 -42.38
N GLU A 609 19.18 43.05 -42.75
CA GLU A 609 18.26 43.68 -41.79
C GLU A 609 17.75 42.69 -40.73
N TYR A 610 17.42 41.44 -41.11
CA TYR A 610 17.02 40.41 -40.14
C TYR A 610 18.17 40.01 -39.22
N PHE A 611 19.37 39.76 -39.75
CA PHE A 611 20.54 39.37 -38.94
C PHE A 611 21.01 40.48 -37.99
N ASN A 612 20.86 41.74 -38.40
CA ASN A 612 21.13 42.89 -37.56
C ASN A 612 19.98 43.17 -36.57
N GLY A 613 18.93 42.35 -36.54
CA GLY A 613 17.78 42.46 -35.63
C GLY A 613 16.85 43.64 -35.93
N THR A 614 16.95 44.22 -37.13
CA THR A 614 16.21 45.41 -37.57
C THR A 614 14.78 45.07 -38.02
N ILE A 615 14.54 43.82 -38.44
CA ILE A 615 13.20 43.26 -38.68
C ILE A 615 13.01 41.95 -37.92
N THR A 616 11.79 41.68 -37.44
CA THR A 616 11.45 40.47 -36.67
C THR A 616 11.18 39.26 -37.57
N GLU A 617 11.17 38.07 -36.98
CA GLU A 617 10.90 36.80 -37.69
C GLU A 617 9.52 36.81 -38.36
N ASP A 618 8.50 37.32 -37.67
CA ASP A 618 7.15 37.49 -38.23
C ASP A 618 7.12 38.52 -39.39
N GLN A 619 7.95 39.58 -39.34
CA GLN A 619 8.03 40.56 -40.42
C GLN A 619 8.75 40.01 -41.65
N LEU A 620 9.79 39.20 -41.45
CA LEU A 620 10.50 38.50 -42.51
C LEU A 620 9.55 37.57 -43.28
N PHE A 621 8.79 36.74 -42.55
CA PHE A 621 7.94 35.72 -43.17
C PHE A 621 6.59 36.24 -43.70
N ASN A 622 5.97 37.21 -43.03
CA ASN A 622 4.67 37.75 -43.50
C ASN A 622 4.80 38.85 -44.56
N THR A 623 5.94 39.56 -44.63
CA THR A 623 6.13 40.70 -45.56
C THR A 623 6.97 40.32 -46.78
N TYR A 624 7.97 39.46 -46.61
CA TYR A 624 8.94 39.10 -47.66
C TYR A 624 8.89 37.62 -48.06
N GLY A 625 8.07 36.79 -47.40
CA GLY A 625 8.00 35.34 -47.60
C GLY A 625 7.65 34.89 -49.02
N ALA A 626 7.04 35.74 -49.85
CA ALA A 626 6.76 35.43 -51.25
C ALA A 626 7.96 35.64 -52.21
N GLN A 627 9.05 36.26 -51.75
CA GLN A 627 10.24 36.59 -52.59
C GLN A 627 11.50 35.79 -52.22
N ILE A 628 11.44 34.94 -51.20
CA ILE A 628 12.56 34.12 -50.74
C ILE A 628 12.37 32.69 -51.26
N GLU A 629 13.02 32.37 -52.37
CA GLU A 629 13.09 31.00 -52.91
C GLU A 629 14.17 30.19 -52.19
N PHE A 630 13.78 29.07 -51.57
CA PHE A 630 14.73 28.12 -50.98
C PHE A 630 15.15 27.11 -52.05
N GLN A 631 16.44 27.03 -52.36
CA GLN A 631 16.97 26.08 -53.33
C GLN A 631 17.87 25.05 -52.64
N ILE A 632 17.71 23.78 -53.01
CA ILE A 632 18.54 22.66 -52.58
C ILE A 632 19.34 22.16 -53.79
N GLN A 633 20.64 21.95 -53.60
CA GLN A 633 21.50 21.36 -54.62
C GLN A 633 21.35 19.84 -54.61
N ASN A 634 20.93 19.27 -55.74
CA ASN A 634 20.92 17.84 -55.98
C ASN A 634 22.36 17.29 -56.04
N PRO A 635 22.55 15.97 -55.85
CA PRO A 635 23.88 15.33 -55.91
C PRO A 635 24.61 15.49 -57.25
N ASP A 636 23.89 15.80 -58.33
CA ASP A 636 24.46 16.07 -59.66
C ASP A 636 24.89 17.53 -59.86
N GLY A 637 24.74 18.37 -58.82
CA GLY A 637 25.11 19.78 -58.82
C GLY A 637 24.01 20.73 -59.30
N SER A 638 22.86 20.23 -59.76
CA SER A 638 21.71 21.06 -60.15
C SER A 638 20.95 21.59 -58.92
N PHE A 639 20.31 22.76 -59.01
CA PHE A 639 19.51 23.31 -57.92
C PHE A 639 18.02 23.19 -58.22
N ARG A 640 17.22 22.81 -57.22
CA ARG A 640 15.76 22.82 -57.28
C ARG A 640 15.16 23.70 -56.18
N THR A 641 14.10 24.42 -56.50
CA THR A 641 13.35 25.23 -55.53
C THR A 641 12.41 24.33 -54.72
N VAL A 642 12.40 24.49 -53.40
CA VAL A 642 11.60 23.68 -52.47
C VAL A 642 10.75 24.57 -51.56
N SER A 643 9.61 24.06 -51.10
CA SER A 643 8.78 24.78 -50.13
C SER A 643 9.47 24.82 -48.75
N GLN A 644 9.05 25.74 -47.87
CA GLN A 644 9.61 25.86 -46.52
C GLN A 644 9.49 24.55 -45.72
N LEU A 645 8.38 23.81 -45.90
CA LEU A 645 8.15 22.51 -45.25
C LEU A 645 9.10 21.44 -45.81
N ASP A 646 9.32 21.41 -47.13
CA ASP A 646 10.23 20.46 -47.79
C ASP A 646 11.70 20.73 -47.43
N PHE A 647 12.09 22.00 -47.28
CA PHE A 647 13.42 22.38 -46.81
C PHE A 647 13.69 21.87 -45.37
N TYR A 648 12.71 21.98 -44.48
CA TYR A 648 12.82 21.45 -43.11
C TYR A 648 12.86 19.91 -43.08
N LEU A 649 12.16 19.24 -43.99
CA LEU A 649 12.15 17.77 -44.10
C LEU A 649 13.45 17.21 -44.68
N GLU A 650 14.02 17.81 -45.73
CA GLU A 650 15.27 17.33 -46.37
C GLU A 650 16.53 17.68 -45.54
N THR A 651 16.53 18.78 -44.78
CA THR A 651 17.62 19.10 -43.85
C THR A 651 17.63 18.19 -42.61
N ALA A 652 16.50 17.55 -42.26
CA ALA A 652 16.45 16.54 -41.20
C ALA A 652 17.11 15.21 -41.63
N GLU A 653 17.00 14.81 -42.90
CA GLU A 653 17.71 13.64 -43.45
C GLU A 653 19.23 13.88 -43.54
N LEU A 654 19.66 15.08 -43.92
CA LEU A 654 21.09 15.46 -43.93
C LEU A 654 21.72 15.45 -42.52
N ARG A 655 20.95 15.78 -41.48
CA ARG A 655 21.40 15.71 -40.08
C ARG A 655 21.67 14.27 -39.61
N GLU A 656 20.99 13.27 -40.17
CA GLU A 656 21.29 11.85 -39.90
C GLU A 656 22.65 11.44 -40.50
N GLY A 657 23.02 12.01 -41.66
CA GLY A 657 24.31 11.79 -42.32
C GLY A 657 25.49 12.36 -41.53
N VAL A 658 25.37 13.58 -41.00
CA VAL A 658 26.41 14.24 -40.19
C VAL A 658 26.66 13.49 -38.87
N VAL A 659 25.62 12.91 -38.27
CA VAL A 659 25.76 12.07 -37.07
C VAL A 659 26.58 10.81 -37.36
N ARG A 660 26.43 10.19 -38.55
CA ARG A 660 27.25 9.02 -38.94
C ARG A 660 28.72 9.37 -39.15
N GLU A 661 29.02 10.58 -39.60
CA GLU A 661 30.38 11.03 -39.88
C GLU A 661 31.13 11.41 -38.59
N ILE A 662 30.44 12.07 -37.64
CA ILE A 662 30.97 12.34 -36.28
C ILE A 662 31.30 11.02 -35.55
N LEU A 663 30.47 9.98 -35.73
CA LEU A 663 30.70 8.66 -35.12
C LEU A 663 31.91 7.91 -35.71
N ALA A 664 32.39 8.27 -36.91
CA ALA A 664 33.56 7.64 -37.54
C ALA A 664 34.91 8.15 -36.98
N TRP A 665 34.91 9.31 -36.30
CA TRP A 665 36.13 9.94 -35.76
C TRP A 665 36.46 9.53 -34.31
N ILE A 666 35.55 8.77 -33.67
CA ILE A 666 35.63 8.38 -32.25
C ILE A 666 36.91 7.61 -31.84
N PRO A 667 37.58 6.80 -32.69
CA PRO A 667 38.81 6.11 -32.28
C PRO A 667 39.99 7.05 -31.94
N TRP A 668 39.91 8.35 -32.23
CA TRP A 668 41.02 9.31 -32.11
C TRP A 668 40.88 10.30 -30.94
N ILE A 669 39.79 10.25 -30.17
CA ILE A 669 39.56 11.18 -29.04
C ILE A 669 40.03 10.51 -27.74
N GLY A 670 41.15 11.02 -27.21
CA GLY A 670 41.93 10.38 -26.15
C GLY A 670 41.37 10.45 -24.73
N ASP A 671 40.24 11.12 -24.49
CA ASP A 671 39.61 11.18 -23.17
C ASP A 671 38.09 10.96 -23.25
N ALA A 672 37.63 9.85 -22.68
CA ALA A 672 36.25 9.38 -22.80
C ALA A 672 35.30 10.03 -21.77
N SER A 673 35.81 10.71 -20.74
CA SER A 673 34.94 11.26 -19.69
C SER A 673 34.13 12.47 -20.12
N GLU A 674 34.65 13.31 -21.03
CA GLU A 674 33.90 14.48 -21.54
C GLU A 674 32.85 14.07 -22.58
N VAL A 675 33.18 13.13 -23.47
CA VAL A 675 32.27 12.59 -24.48
C VAL A 675 31.09 11.83 -23.84
N THR A 676 31.32 11.15 -22.71
CA THR A 676 30.25 10.45 -21.97
C THR A 676 29.29 11.43 -21.29
N TYR A 677 29.76 12.62 -20.92
CA TYR A 677 28.90 13.63 -20.29
C TYR A 677 28.04 14.36 -21.35
N GLU A 678 28.61 14.69 -22.52
CA GLU A 678 27.85 15.28 -23.62
C GLU A 678 26.90 14.30 -24.33
N LEU A 679 27.22 13.01 -24.44
CA LEU A 679 26.31 12.01 -25.02
C LEU A 679 25.15 11.60 -24.10
N VAL A 680 25.30 11.80 -22.78
CA VAL A 680 24.29 11.42 -21.77
C VAL A 680 23.40 12.61 -21.39
N ASP A 681 23.88 13.86 -21.49
CA ASP A 681 23.10 15.08 -21.24
C ASP A 681 22.78 15.92 -22.50
N GLY A 682 23.33 15.58 -23.67
CA GLY A 682 23.17 16.32 -24.93
C GLY A 682 22.73 15.47 -26.13
N ASN A 683 21.47 15.64 -26.55
CA ASN A 683 20.96 15.57 -27.93
C ASN A 683 21.20 14.34 -28.87
N PHE A 684 21.85 13.23 -28.49
CA PHE A 684 22.08 12.12 -29.44
C PHE A 684 21.36 10.78 -29.16
N GLY A 685 20.61 10.69 -28.07
CA GLY A 685 19.65 9.59 -27.83
C GLY A 685 20.23 8.17 -27.74
N LEU A 686 19.30 7.20 -27.69
CA LEU A 686 19.54 5.77 -27.40
C LEU A 686 20.45 5.06 -28.42
N ALA A 687 20.50 5.54 -29.66
CA ALA A 687 21.30 4.95 -30.74
C ALA A 687 22.81 5.17 -30.55
N ALA A 688 23.23 6.35 -30.09
CA ALA A 688 24.63 6.64 -29.79
C ALA A 688 25.15 5.87 -28.56
N PHE A 689 24.28 5.67 -27.55
CA PHE A 689 24.61 4.87 -26.38
C PHE A 689 24.76 3.37 -26.71
N ASN A 690 23.91 2.84 -27.60
CA ASN A 690 24.03 1.45 -28.06
C ASN A 690 25.30 1.22 -28.91
N ALA A 691 25.72 2.21 -29.71
CA ALA A 691 27.00 2.15 -30.43
C ALA A 691 28.22 2.23 -29.49
N PHE A 692 28.14 3.05 -28.44
CA PHE A 692 29.16 3.13 -27.39
C PHE A 692 29.35 1.79 -26.66
N LEU A 693 28.26 1.11 -26.29
CA LEU A 693 28.30 -0.21 -25.66
C LEU A 693 28.87 -1.31 -26.58
N ALA A 694 28.78 -1.15 -27.90
CA ALA A 694 29.31 -2.09 -28.88
C ALA A 694 30.81 -1.93 -29.15
N LEU A 695 31.41 -0.77 -28.84
CA LEU A 695 32.77 -0.40 -29.23
C LEU A 695 33.74 -0.24 -28.05
N VAL A 696 33.25 -0.15 -26.81
CA VAL A 696 34.08 -0.01 -25.60
C VAL A 696 34.32 -1.37 -24.94
N PRO A 697 35.58 -1.75 -24.63
CA PRO A 697 35.87 -2.97 -23.87
C PRO A 697 35.11 -3.04 -22.54
N PHE A 698 34.47 -4.18 -22.29
CA PHE A 698 33.51 -4.39 -21.20
C PHE A 698 34.07 -4.08 -19.80
N ASP A 699 35.38 -4.28 -19.59
CA ASP A 699 36.10 -3.96 -18.37
C ASP A 699 36.13 -2.45 -18.04
N LYS A 700 36.05 -1.57 -19.04
CA LYS A 700 35.96 -0.11 -18.86
C LYS A 700 34.54 0.41 -18.60
N ILE A 701 33.51 -0.38 -18.93
CA ILE A 701 32.09 -0.04 -18.71
C ILE A 701 31.73 -0.23 -17.22
N ILE A 702 32.27 -1.26 -16.56
CA ILE A 702 31.97 -1.64 -15.18
C ILE A 702 32.43 -0.58 -14.15
N SER A 703 33.52 0.15 -14.42
CA SER A 703 34.07 1.12 -13.46
C SER A 703 33.37 2.48 -13.43
N THR A 704 32.63 2.85 -14.48
CA THR A 704 32.36 4.27 -14.75
C THR A 704 30.87 4.67 -14.76
N VAL A 705 29.91 3.75 -14.99
CA VAL A 705 28.52 4.16 -15.29
C VAL A 705 27.47 3.40 -14.46
N GLY A 706 27.33 3.73 -13.17
CA GLY A 706 26.27 3.16 -12.32
C GLY A 706 24.88 3.78 -12.52
N GLY A 707 24.81 5.02 -13.02
CA GLY A 707 23.57 5.79 -13.15
C GLY A 707 22.87 5.64 -14.50
N GLY A 708 23.60 5.79 -15.62
CA GLY A 708 23.04 5.81 -16.98
C GLY A 708 22.48 4.45 -17.45
N ILE A 709 23.09 3.36 -17.00
CA ILE A 709 22.65 1.99 -17.32
C ILE A 709 21.20 1.74 -16.85
N LYS A 710 20.80 2.34 -15.73
CA LYS A 710 19.45 2.18 -15.15
C LYS A 710 18.34 2.82 -16.01
N TYR A 711 18.68 3.83 -16.82
CA TYR A 711 17.75 4.52 -17.71
C TYR A 711 17.60 3.77 -19.04
N ALA A 712 18.71 3.31 -19.63
CA ALA A 712 18.72 2.53 -20.86
C ALA A 712 17.94 1.21 -20.76
N PHE A 713 18.01 0.52 -19.61
CA PHE A 713 17.29 -0.75 -19.39
C PHE A 713 15.77 -0.63 -19.26
N ARG A 714 15.22 0.57 -19.01
CA ARG A 714 13.77 0.77 -18.84
C ARG A 714 13.02 1.03 -20.14
N GLN A 715 13.72 1.45 -21.19
CA GLN A 715 13.11 1.96 -22.44
C GLN A 715 13.42 1.10 -23.67
N ALA A 716 14.30 0.09 -23.57
CA ALA A 716 14.79 -0.64 -24.73
C ALA A 716 14.07 -1.99 -24.92
N ASP A 717 13.21 -2.07 -25.94
CA ASP A 717 12.58 -3.33 -26.36
C ASP A 717 13.46 -4.18 -27.31
N ARG A 718 14.68 -3.73 -27.67
CA ARG A 718 15.64 -4.54 -28.45
C ARG A 718 17.13 -4.31 -28.15
N VAL A 719 17.75 -5.44 -27.75
CA VAL A 719 19.10 -5.97 -28.01
C VAL A 719 20.34 -5.17 -27.54
N VAL A 720 20.64 -5.26 -26.25
CA VAL A 720 22.01 -5.62 -25.85
C VAL A 720 21.97 -7.11 -25.50
N SER A 721 22.59 -7.96 -26.32
CA SER A 721 22.71 -9.40 -26.03
C SER A 721 23.94 -9.62 -25.15
N PHE A 722 23.72 -10.00 -23.90
CA PHE A 722 24.80 -10.46 -23.03
C PHE A 722 24.92 -11.97 -23.14
N THR A 723 26.16 -12.46 -23.22
CA THR A 723 26.44 -13.87 -22.96
C THR A 723 26.18 -14.17 -21.48
N ALA A 724 25.85 -15.43 -21.16
CA ALA A 724 25.69 -15.83 -19.76
C ALA A 724 26.95 -15.50 -18.93
N LYS A 725 28.15 -15.67 -19.51
CA LYS A 725 29.43 -15.33 -18.88
C LYS A 725 29.53 -13.85 -18.49
N GLU A 726 29.08 -12.93 -19.34
CA GLU A 726 29.07 -11.49 -19.06
C GLU A 726 28.06 -11.12 -17.97
N ILE A 727 26.89 -11.77 -17.95
CA ILE A 727 25.85 -11.57 -16.93
C ILE A 727 26.40 -11.85 -15.52
N TRP A 728 27.27 -12.85 -15.38
CA TRP A 728 27.90 -13.20 -14.10
C TRP A 728 28.89 -12.16 -13.57
N GLY A 729 29.39 -11.26 -14.43
CA GLY A 729 30.26 -10.14 -14.07
C GLY A 729 29.53 -8.94 -13.44
N PHE A 730 28.20 -8.87 -13.54
CA PHE A 730 27.43 -7.78 -12.93
C PHE A 730 27.25 -7.94 -11.42
N LYS A 731 27.00 -6.81 -10.74
CA LYS A 731 26.63 -6.81 -9.31
C LYS A 731 25.36 -7.67 -9.09
N PRO A 732 25.23 -8.35 -7.92
CA PRO A 732 24.19 -9.35 -7.68
C PRO A 732 22.75 -8.91 -8.02
N PHE A 733 22.39 -7.67 -7.70
CA PHE A 733 21.05 -7.14 -7.98
C PHE A 733 20.76 -7.03 -9.50
N PHE A 734 21.69 -6.48 -10.28
CA PHE A 734 21.52 -6.34 -11.73
C PHE A 734 21.51 -7.69 -12.43
N ARG A 735 22.41 -8.58 -12.01
CA ARG A 735 22.44 -9.96 -12.48
C ARG A 735 21.10 -10.67 -12.23
N GLY A 736 20.56 -10.56 -11.02
CA GLY A 736 19.26 -11.13 -10.65
C GLY A 736 18.17 -10.71 -11.61
N ASN A 737 18.00 -9.41 -11.82
CA ASN A 737 16.96 -8.86 -12.70
C ASN A 737 17.12 -9.31 -14.16
N LEU A 738 18.34 -9.37 -14.68
CA LEU A 738 18.61 -9.81 -16.06
C LEU A 738 18.25 -11.28 -16.26
N ILE A 739 18.67 -12.14 -15.33
CA ILE A 739 18.36 -13.56 -15.36
C ILE A 739 16.86 -13.77 -15.23
N GLU A 740 16.20 -13.13 -14.26
CA GLU A 740 14.74 -13.23 -14.07
C GLU A 740 13.96 -12.79 -15.33
N SER A 741 14.35 -11.67 -15.95
CA SER A 741 13.73 -11.19 -17.19
C SER A 741 13.92 -12.16 -18.36
N ALA A 742 15.09 -12.78 -18.48
CA ALA A 742 15.35 -13.80 -19.50
C ALA A 742 14.51 -15.06 -19.26
N LEU A 743 14.36 -15.47 -17.99
CA LEU A 743 13.57 -16.63 -17.60
C LEU A 743 12.07 -16.41 -17.81
N ALA A 744 11.56 -15.19 -17.58
CA ALA A 744 10.19 -14.81 -17.90
C ALA A 744 9.85 -15.01 -19.39
N LYS A 745 10.82 -14.80 -20.29
CA LYS A 745 10.63 -14.98 -21.75
C LYS A 745 10.89 -16.41 -22.22
N THR A 746 11.49 -17.25 -21.39
CA THR A 746 11.94 -18.60 -21.76
C THR A 746 11.27 -19.66 -20.89
N ARG A 747 11.86 -20.03 -19.75
CA ARG A 747 11.44 -21.14 -18.88
C ARG A 747 10.07 -20.92 -18.24
N TYR A 748 9.76 -19.67 -17.85
CA TYR A 748 8.52 -19.33 -17.15
C TYR A 748 7.57 -18.49 -18.02
N LYS A 749 7.67 -18.59 -19.35
CA LYS A 749 6.81 -17.86 -20.31
C LYS A 749 5.31 -18.05 -20.09
N ASP A 750 4.91 -19.17 -19.52
CA ASP A 750 3.50 -19.51 -19.22
C ASP A 750 3.13 -19.26 -17.75
N TYR A 751 3.97 -18.56 -17.00
CA TYR A 751 3.71 -18.14 -15.62
C TYR A 751 3.45 -16.63 -15.60
N LEU A 752 2.62 -16.17 -14.66
CA LEU A 752 2.47 -14.76 -14.37
C LEU A 752 3.71 -14.28 -13.61
N ASN A 753 4.44 -13.31 -14.17
CA ASN A 753 5.51 -12.63 -13.44
C ASN A 753 4.86 -11.72 -12.37
N THR A 754 5.27 -11.88 -11.12
CA THR A 754 4.67 -11.14 -10.00
C THR A 754 4.87 -9.64 -10.06
N ILE A 755 5.89 -9.17 -10.80
CA ILE A 755 6.11 -7.74 -11.04
C ILE A 755 4.98 -7.09 -11.86
N ASP A 756 4.29 -7.89 -12.68
CA ASP A 756 3.19 -7.46 -13.55
C ASP A 756 1.84 -7.44 -12.79
N ILE A 757 1.80 -7.95 -11.57
CA ILE A 757 0.61 -7.85 -10.71
C ILE A 757 0.56 -6.43 -10.15
N PRO A 758 -0.48 -5.63 -10.45
CA PRO A 758 -0.61 -4.30 -9.87
C PRO A 758 -0.84 -4.37 -8.36
N THR A 759 -0.20 -3.51 -7.60
CA THR A 759 -0.52 -3.24 -6.19
C THR A 759 -1.93 -2.63 -6.07
N ALA A 760 -2.47 -2.59 -4.85
CA ALA A 760 -3.77 -1.97 -4.57
C ALA A 760 -3.91 -0.50 -5.02
N ASN A 761 -2.80 0.18 -5.33
CA ASN A 761 -2.74 1.54 -5.88
C ASN A 761 -2.33 1.58 -7.37
N GLY A 762 -2.49 0.48 -8.12
CA GLY A 762 -2.29 0.43 -9.57
C GLY A 762 -0.83 0.51 -10.05
N LYS A 763 0.15 0.43 -9.13
CA LYS A 763 1.58 0.43 -9.50
C LYS A 763 2.06 -1.00 -9.71
N PRO A 764 3.05 -1.25 -10.59
CA PRO A 764 3.69 -2.56 -10.69
C PRO A 764 4.18 -3.00 -9.31
N ASN A 765 3.82 -4.20 -8.85
CA ASN A 765 4.22 -4.69 -7.54
C ASN A 765 5.68 -5.16 -7.58
N ARG A 766 6.59 -4.20 -7.47
CA ARG A 766 8.05 -4.43 -7.48
C ARG A 766 8.57 -5.22 -6.29
N PHE A 767 7.70 -5.58 -5.35
CA PHE A 767 8.06 -6.24 -4.10
C PHE A 767 6.96 -7.22 -3.68
N TRP A 768 6.60 -8.18 -4.54
CA TRP A 768 6.06 -9.43 -4.00
C TRP A 768 7.16 -10.06 -3.15
N PRO A 769 6.96 -10.22 -1.83
CA PRO A 769 8.10 -10.30 -0.93
C PRO A 769 8.90 -11.62 -1.04
N TYR A 770 8.40 -12.64 -1.76
CA TYR A 770 9.00 -13.98 -1.74
C TYR A 770 8.97 -14.77 -3.07
N PHE A 771 8.13 -14.40 -4.03
CA PHE A 771 7.93 -15.15 -5.28
C PHE A 771 8.12 -14.25 -6.49
N ASP A 772 8.67 -14.81 -7.56
CA ASP A 772 8.93 -14.11 -8.81
C ASP A 772 7.93 -14.55 -9.90
N PHE A 773 7.49 -15.82 -9.89
CA PHE A 773 6.52 -16.37 -10.87
C PHE A 773 5.39 -17.17 -10.23
N ILE A 774 4.18 -17.12 -10.81
CA ILE A 774 2.98 -17.84 -10.32
C ILE A 774 2.23 -18.52 -11.47
N LYS A 775 1.80 -19.78 -11.27
CA LYS A 775 0.91 -20.50 -12.19
C LYS A 775 -0.03 -21.42 -11.40
N GLY A 776 -1.31 -21.05 -11.33
CA GLY A 776 -2.28 -21.78 -10.51
C GLY A 776 -1.93 -21.68 -9.02
N ASN A 777 -1.79 -22.83 -8.36
CA ASN A 777 -1.38 -22.94 -6.94
C ASN A 777 0.14 -23.13 -6.75
N LYS A 778 0.92 -23.03 -7.84
CA LYS A 778 2.37 -23.16 -7.85
C LYS A 778 3.04 -21.79 -7.91
N VAL A 779 4.06 -21.60 -7.08
CA VAL A 779 4.88 -20.38 -7.04
C VAL A 779 6.36 -20.73 -7.17
N ILE A 780 7.11 -19.86 -7.87
CA ILE A 780 8.56 -20.01 -8.08
C ILE A 780 9.26 -18.78 -7.49
N SER A 781 10.25 -19.02 -6.64
CA SER A 781 11.24 -18.03 -6.22
C SER A 781 12.55 -18.28 -6.96
N VAL A 782 13.09 -17.26 -7.63
CA VAL A 782 14.33 -17.31 -8.39
C VAL A 782 15.43 -16.59 -7.61
N LYS A 783 16.58 -17.24 -7.46
CA LYS A 783 17.79 -16.63 -6.88
C LYS A 783 19.00 -16.90 -7.76
N THR A 784 19.98 -16.01 -7.68
CA THR A 784 21.25 -16.16 -8.42
C THR A 784 22.43 -16.11 -7.46
N THR A 785 23.41 -16.99 -7.63
CA THR A 785 24.64 -16.99 -6.83
C THR A 785 25.84 -17.42 -7.65
N ASN A 786 27.01 -16.82 -7.39
CA ASN A 786 28.28 -17.27 -7.99
C ASN A 786 28.81 -18.53 -7.29
N ALA A 787 28.15 -18.98 -6.22
CA ALA A 787 28.53 -20.14 -5.43
C ALA A 787 29.98 -20.13 -4.91
N LEU A 788 30.52 -18.95 -4.55
CA LEU A 788 31.91 -18.85 -4.05
C LEU A 788 32.01 -18.91 -2.52
N SER A 789 30.99 -18.42 -1.79
CA SER A 789 30.80 -18.53 -0.32
C SER A 789 29.53 -17.78 0.09
N GLY A 790 29.11 -17.92 1.36
CA GLY A 790 28.15 -16.98 1.99
C GLY A 790 26.68 -17.13 1.55
N PHE A 791 26.12 -18.34 1.59
CA PHE A 791 24.72 -18.64 1.21
C PHE A 791 23.64 -18.13 2.18
N GLY A 792 23.96 -17.15 3.04
CA GLY A 792 23.02 -16.61 4.03
C GLY A 792 21.73 -16.05 3.41
N SER A 793 21.82 -15.47 2.20
CA SER A 793 20.64 -14.99 1.46
C SER A 793 19.76 -16.13 0.95
N ILE A 794 20.35 -17.23 0.47
CA ILE A 794 19.58 -18.40 0.00
C ILE A 794 18.94 -19.10 1.20
N ARG A 795 19.67 -19.29 2.29
CA ARG A 795 19.14 -19.83 3.56
C ARG A 795 17.94 -19.02 4.05
N LYS A 796 18.08 -17.69 4.10
CA LYS A 796 16.98 -16.81 4.49
C LYS A 796 15.76 -16.96 3.58
N ASN A 797 15.95 -17.04 2.25
CA ASN A 797 14.83 -17.27 1.34
C ASN A 797 14.15 -18.63 1.57
N ILE A 798 14.91 -19.70 1.86
CA ILE A 798 14.36 -21.00 2.22
C ILE A 798 13.50 -20.89 3.49
N GLU A 799 14.00 -20.18 4.51
CA GLU A 799 13.28 -19.95 5.77
C GLU A 799 12.03 -19.10 5.61
N ASP A 800 12.05 -18.13 4.69
CA ASP A 800 10.90 -17.28 4.38
C ASP A 800 9.82 -18.06 3.59
N LEU A 801 10.26 -18.88 2.62
CA LEU A 801 9.39 -19.70 1.76
C LEU A 801 8.65 -20.80 2.54
N ARG A 802 9.22 -21.30 3.65
CA ARG A 802 8.61 -22.37 4.46
C ARG A 802 7.20 -22.01 4.96
N LEU A 803 6.92 -20.72 5.12
CA LEU A 803 5.61 -20.22 5.59
C LEU A 803 4.48 -20.47 4.59
N TYR A 804 4.82 -20.72 3.32
CA TYR A 804 3.87 -20.88 2.23
C TYR A 804 3.69 -22.33 1.78
N VAL A 805 4.46 -23.25 2.34
CA VAL A 805 4.28 -24.68 2.07
C VAL A 805 3.07 -25.19 2.85
N LYS A 806 2.18 -25.97 2.19
CA LYS A 806 0.96 -26.61 2.75
C LYS A 806 -0.29 -25.73 2.93
N GLY A 807 -0.49 -24.67 2.15
CA GLY A 807 -1.77 -23.95 2.10
C GLY A 807 -2.12 -23.12 3.34
N ASN A 808 -1.17 -22.92 4.26
CA ASN A 808 -1.36 -22.12 5.47
C ASN A 808 -1.39 -20.61 5.21
N ALA A 809 -1.04 -20.16 4.01
CA ALA A 809 -1.05 -18.76 3.62
C ALA A 809 -1.80 -18.60 2.30
N ALA A 810 -2.88 -17.81 2.33
CA ALA A 810 -3.47 -17.24 1.13
C ALA A 810 -2.76 -15.91 0.84
N ASN A 811 -2.19 -15.75 -0.35
CA ASN A 811 -1.59 -14.49 -0.76
C ASN A 811 -2.35 -13.96 -1.98
N GLY A 812 -2.99 -12.80 -1.83
CA GLY A 812 -3.90 -12.27 -2.85
C GLY A 812 -5.13 -13.16 -3.15
N GLY A 813 -5.56 -13.99 -2.19
CA GLY A 813 -6.69 -14.91 -2.35
C GLY A 813 -6.37 -16.25 -3.04
N THR A 814 -5.12 -16.47 -3.47
CA THR A 814 -4.68 -17.75 -4.05
C THR A 814 -4.07 -18.64 -2.98
N ILE A 815 -4.55 -19.88 -2.86
CA ILE A 815 -4.00 -20.90 -1.96
C ILE A 815 -2.74 -21.48 -2.60
N ILE A 816 -1.59 -21.29 -1.94
CA ILE A 816 -0.29 -21.78 -2.41
C ILE A 816 -0.04 -23.15 -1.80
N ASN A 817 0.15 -24.16 -2.65
CA ASN A 817 0.38 -25.54 -2.21
C ASN A 817 1.65 -26.18 -2.79
N ASP A 818 2.27 -25.54 -3.79
CA ASP A 818 3.51 -26.00 -4.43
C ASP A 818 4.50 -24.84 -4.54
N VAL A 819 5.68 -24.98 -3.93
CA VAL A 819 6.68 -23.91 -3.79
C VAL A 819 8.03 -24.43 -4.31
N ASP A 820 8.53 -23.80 -5.36
CA ASP A 820 9.86 -24.08 -5.89
C ASP A 820 10.82 -22.92 -5.59
N LEU A 821 12.07 -23.26 -5.24
CA LEU A 821 13.19 -22.33 -5.18
C LEU A 821 14.21 -22.73 -6.25
N ASP A 822 14.26 -21.94 -7.32
CA ASP A 822 15.10 -22.15 -8.48
C ASP A 822 16.37 -21.27 -8.36
N VAL A 823 17.49 -21.90 -8.05
CA VAL A 823 18.79 -21.24 -7.88
C VAL A 823 19.59 -21.36 -9.18
N TYR A 824 19.87 -20.22 -9.80
CA TYR A 824 20.73 -20.15 -10.97
C TYR A 824 22.18 -19.88 -10.56
N VAL A 825 23.10 -20.60 -11.20
CA VAL A 825 24.55 -20.62 -10.95
C VAL A 825 25.32 -20.56 -12.27
N PRO A 826 26.59 -20.10 -12.27
CA PRO A 826 27.42 -20.12 -13.47
C PRO A 826 27.71 -21.55 -13.93
N GLU A 827 27.98 -21.72 -15.22
CA GLU A 827 28.39 -23.00 -15.79
C GLU A 827 29.68 -23.53 -15.12
N GLY A 828 29.71 -24.82 -14.77
CA GLY A 828 30.86 -25.46 -14.15
C GLY A 828 31.02 -25.18 -12.64
N TYR A 829 29.96 -24.74 -11.95
CA TYR A 829 29.99 -24.56 -10.51
C TYR A 829 30.14 -25.89 -9.75
N ASP A 830 30.71 -25.85 -8.55
CA ASP A 830 30.79 -27.01 -7.65
C ASP A 830 29.45 -27.24 -6.95
N GLN A 831 28.78 -28.34 -7.32
CA GLN A 831 27.47 -28.71 -6.78
C GLN A 831 27.46 -28.85 -5.26
N SER A 832 28.56 -29.33 -4.68
CA SER A 832 28.65 -29.63 -3.24
C SER A 832 28.44 -28.38 -2.36
N LEU A 833 28.66 -27.19 -2.92
CA LEU A 833 28.51 -25.93 -2.20
C LEU A 833 27.06 -25.59 -1.87
N LEU A 834 26.08 -26.18 -2.55
CA LEU A 834 24.65 -25.97 -2.30
C LEU A 834 23.95 -27.18 -1.64
N ASP A 835 24.67 -28.25 -1.32
CA ASP A 835 24.09 -29.46 -0.72
C ASP A 835 23.38 -29.17 0.61
N GLU A 836 23.99 -28.33 1.46
CA GLU A 836 23.37 -27.91 2.73
C GLU A 836 22.05 -27.17 2.50
N MET A 837 21.98 -26.31 1.47
CA MET A 837 20.77 -25.56 1.13
C MET A 837 19.68 -26.46 0.58
N LYS A 838 20.08 -27.45 -0.24
CA LYS A 838 19.15 -28.45 -0.78
C LYS A 838 18.54 -29.29 0.35
N ILE A 839 19.36 -29.81 1.26
CA ILE A 839 18.89 -30.56 2.44
C ILE A 839 17.94 -29.70 3.29
N LEU A 840 18.28 -28.43 3.52
CA LEU A 840 17.44 -27.52 4.29
C LEU A 840 16.09 -27.27 3.62
N ALA A 841 16.06 -26.99 2.31
CA ALA A 841 14.84 -26.74 1.56
C ALA A 841 13.93 -27.98 1.49
N GLU A 842 14.52 -29.16 1.25
CA GLU A 842 13.80 -30.45 1.28
C GLU A 842 13.19 -30.70 2.67
N SER A 843 13.88 -30.35 3.75
CA SER A 843 13.35 -30.48 5.12
C SER A 843 12.11 -29.61 5.39
N TYR A 844 11.91 -28.54 4.61
CA TYR A 844 10.72 -27.69 4.67
C TYR A 844 9.67 -28.01 3.59
N GLY A 845 9.91 -29.01 2.73
CA GLY A 845 9.01 -29.37 1.64
C GLY A 845 9.00 -28.34 0.50
N ILE A 846 10.10 -27.63 0.30
CA ILE A 846 10.32 -26.72 -0.83
C ILE A 846 11.08 -27.50 -1.92
N ASN A 847 10.61 -27.44 -3.17
CA ASN A 847 11.34 -28.06 -4.27
C ASN A 847 12.56 -27.18 -4.61
N PHE A 848 13.77 -27.65 -4.26
CA PHE A 848 15.01 -26.92 -4.46
C PHE A 848 15.69 -27.37 -5.75
N ASN A 849 15.67 -26.51 -6.76
CA ASN A 849 16.25 -26.81 -8.06
C ASN A 849 17.49 -25.93 -8.29
N ILE A 850 18.54 -26.52 -8.86
CA ILE A 850 19.76 -25.79 -9.22
C ILE A 850 19.94 -25.88 -10.74
N PHE A 851 20.13 -24.73 -11.38
CA PHE A 851 20.27 -24.62 -12.82
C PHE A 851 21.54 -23.85 -13.18
N GLU A 852 22.32 -24.40 -14.09
CA GLU A 852 23.34 -23.61 -14.78
C GLU A 852 22.64 -22.63 -15.74
N PHE A 853 22.97 -21.34 -15.63
CA PHE A 853 22.49 -20.33 -16.56
C PHE A 853 23.44 -20.28 -17.78
N LYS A 854 22.94 -20.67 -18.96
CA LYS A 854 23.69 -20.82 -20.21
C LYS A 854 23.32 -19.77 -21.25
#